data_AF-A0A9W7WBJ1-F1
#
_entry.id   AF-A0A9W7WBJ1-F1
#
_cell.length_a   1.000
_cell.length_b   1.000
_cell.length_c   1.000
_cell.angle_alpha   90.00
_cell.angle_beta   90.00
_cell.angle_gamma   90.00
#
_symmetry.space_group_name_H-M   'P 1'
#
loop_
_entity.id
_entity.type
_entity.pdbx_description
1 polymer ?
#
loop_
_entity_poly.entity_id
_entity_poly.type
_entity_poly.pdbx_seq_one_letter_code
_entity_poly.pdbx_strand_id
1 'polypeptide(L)'
;MKKMKRFASNGHVSILNLELNFTLKQPLEPNHSLQAFQGQASSTFLDNHNRSNGFPMSQYKTRGKLEKREADMTIHLQSGSSVKSRCGSEERREKGARITSSSLKRHVREKKSITPPTPPTSTFSQPTFRKPPIEPLLDSELRPFVLSTHCDALFTSLRGLKEEGLLLDCSLKFLDDSHKAHRLVLAAVSQKAEAWLLSEEAGPMEVELDGGRMTLAGLKAVLDFSYSGEVDRGEADEVLEACKELEAQRLEQLCAGDVPLSGSRERERSLQVIRTLWERNVGCDVIIQTDSGDCFPAHRVILAAGADYFRALFCGGLRESGEDVVLMRSVMSWVLHHLLDFIYSGQLKLSCRNVWDLTEACSQFQMQGALSLCLNFLQDNMDETSCLDVLALAEAFSLVDLGKRAEDYCLTHFQRVAEGEKFRDLTCDHLMRLLERDKLNAESELDVFRAVVSWIEEDNEQRLSHLSRLMQSVRFPLMRPEELQEVQNCKLLVRSSGGKTALRIVNNLLHGDRRTSDCKPRTPNQVLVLVGGDCVNENFERREPNLCLWFARRFMRGEGLIRTIEWRPLASLHEPPRFRHCVCVLNNTLYILGGRKYYGALDILKTALRFDPVQGRWERLPDMSSPRDYFAAVCHRGKVFVLGGNCDDMNCLDSVECYSPDDNTWRLSHPLDVPLCGHAVAVLNGEMFVSGGCDSRLRCYPCLWVYDPVHGCSKRLPMTAGEGRAGHVMLVMGHRLVVAGGLKPVCAGFGDQLQCESYDPVHDSWASFPPLPQPHLSPAAATLDGHLYVLGGSSADSARDTAWVHHYDPQAKCWDKLGAMPRPYADLAACALQLPASLKS
;
A
#
# COMPACT_ATOMS: atom_id res chain seq x y z
N MET A 1 -54.38 -56.74 10.09
CA MET A 1 -55.30 -55.59 9.95
C MET A 1 -54.71 -54.65 8.88
N LYS A 2 -54.78 -54.93 7.56
CA LYS A 2 -55.81 -54.52 6.57
C LYS A 2 -56.28 -53.06 6.82
N LYS A 3 -56.03 -52.02 6.02
CA LYS A 3 -55.68 -51.88 4.58
C LYS A 3 -54.86 -50.59 4.33
N MET A 4 -53.93 -50.74 3.40
CA MET A 4 -53.24 -49.73 2.59
C MET A 4 -54.10 -49.43 1.34
N LYS A 5 -54.22 -48.15 0.89
CA LYS A 5 -54.14 -47.70 -0.54
C LYS A 5 -54.78 -46.32 -0.82
N ARG A 6 -53.92 -45.46 -1.41
CA ARG A 6 -54.09 -44.57 -2.59
C ARG A 6 -55.13 -43.44 -2.54
N PHE A 7 -54.62 -42.21 -2.61
CA PHE A 7 -54.63 -41.43 -3.86
C PHE A 7 -53.35 -40.59 -3.98
N ALA A 8 -52.64 -40.78 -5.08
CA ALA A 8 -51.65 -39.87 -5.62
C ALA A 8 -52.27 -39.24 -6.86
N SER A 9 -52.24 -37.92 -6.96
CA SER A 9 -52.33 -37.21 -8.25
C SER A 9 -51.95 -35.74 -8.07
N ASN A 10 -50.77 -35.42 -8.60
CA ASN A 10 -50.33 -34.15 -9.19
C ASN A 10 -50.27 -32.89 -8.31
N GLY A 11 -49.02 -32.55 -7.94
CA GLY A 11 -48.63 -31.24 -7.44
C GLY A 11 -47.14 -31.22 -7.09
N HIS A 12 -46.26 -31.35 -8.09
CA HIS A 12 -44.84 -31.01 -7.93
C HIS A 12 -44.75 -29.49 -7.74
N VAL A 13 -44.36 -29.04 -6.55
CA VAL A 13 -44.01 -27.64 -6.27
C VAL A 13 -42.58 -27.63 -5.76
N SER A 14 -41.73 -26.94 -6.50
CA SER A 14 -40.30 -26.77 -6.31
C SER A 14 -40.02 -25.81 -5.15
N ILE A 15 -39.20 -26.23 -4.17
CA ILE A 15 -39.06 -25.62 -2.84
C ILE A 15 -37.89 -24.62 -2.74
N LEU A 16 -37.67 -23.84 -3.80
CA LEU A 16 -37.06 -22.50 -3.71
C LEU A 16 -38.06 -21.38 -4.08
N ASN A 17 -39.34 -21.74 -4.25
CA ASN A 17 -40.50 -20.84 -4.32
C ASN A 17 -41.15 -20.63 -2.94
N LEU A 18 -40.36 -20.44 -1.89
CA LEU A 18 -40.86 -19.87 -0.64
C LEU A 18 -40.76 -18.35 -0.75
N GLU A 19 -41.63 -17.75 -1.58
CA GLU A 19 -42.23 -16.43 -1.36
C GLU A 19 -43.33 -16.15 -2.41
N LEU A 20 -44.55 -15.90 -1.90
CA LEU A 20 -45.77 -15.41 -2.56
C LEU A 20 -46.65 -16.40 -3.37
N ASN A 21 -47.38 -17.24 -2.62
CA ASN A 21 -48.79 -17.52 -2.94
C ASN A 21 -49.66 -16.94 -1.81
N PHE A 22 -49.83 -15.61 -1.78
CA PHE A 22 -50.85 -14.94 -0.97
C PHE A 22 -51.54 -13.86 -1.80
N THR A 23 -52.36 -14.26 -2.76
CA THR A 23 -53.44 -13.41 -3.28
C THR A 23 -54.57 -13.33 -2.26
N LEU A 24 -54.95 -12.10 -1.91
CA LEU A 24 -56.18 -11.68 -1.23
C LEU A 24 -57.34 -12.69 -1.39
N LYS A 25 -57.83 -13.23 -0.28
CA LYS A 25 -59.23 -13.68 -0.17
C LYS A 25 -59.89 -13.00 1.03
N GLN A 26 -60.87 -12.14 0.73
CA GLN A 26 -61.88 -11.66 1.67
C GLN A 26 -62.61 -12.85 2.35
N PRO A 27 -63.21 -12.65 3.54
CA PRO A 27 -63.77 -13.73 4.33
C PRO A 27 -65.10 -14.24 3.73
N LEU A 28 -65.22 -15.56 3.63
CA LEU A 28 -66.47 -16.25 3.31
C LEU A 28 -67.25 -16.50 4.61
N GLU A 29 -68.46 -15.95 4.68
CA GLU A 29 -69.55 -16.45 5.53
C GLU A 29 -70.29 -17.62 4.85
N PRO A 30 -71.02 -18.47 5.58
CA PRO A 30 -71.33 -19.82 5.12
C PRO A 30 -72.70 -20.00 4.45
N ASN A 31 -72.74 -21.04 3.61
CA ASN A 31 -73.87 -21.84 3.13
C ASN A 31 -74.97 -21.16 2.29
N HIS A 32 -75.12 -21.60 1.03
CA HIS A 32 -76.26 -22.42 0.61
C HIS A 32 -76.03 -23.04 -0.79
N SER A 33 -76.78 -24.11 -1.01
CA SER A 33 -76.75 -25.15 -2.04
C SER A 33 -77.20 -24.76 -3.46
N LEU A 34 -76.88 -25.66 -4.41
CA LEU A 34 -77.58 -26.05 -5.65
C LEU A 34 -77.03 -25.60 -7.03
N GLN A 35 -76.69 -26.63 -7.81
CA GLN A 35 -76.99 -26.89 -9.23
C GLN A 35 -76.48 -25.97 -10.36
N ALA A 36 -75.58 -26.58 -11.16
CA ALA A 36 -75.70 -26.88 -12.59
C ALA A 36 -75.79 -25.78 -13.68
N PHE A 37 -75.15 -26.14 -14.79
CA PHE A 37 -75.33 -25.74 -16.20
C PHE A 37 -74.26 -24.89 -16.91
N GLN A 38 -74.06 -25.35 -18.15
CA GLN A 38 -73.15 -25.00 -19.23
C GLN A 38 -73.33 -23.57 -19.74
N GLY A 39 -72.34 -23.04 -20.47
CA GLY A 39 -72.58 -21.92 -21.39
C GLY A 39 -71.33 -21.30 -21.98
N GLN A 40 -71.24 -21.33 -23.31
CA GLN A 40 -70.17 -20.82 -24.17
C GLN A 40 -70.18 -19.28 -24.33
N ALA A 41 -69.10 -18.79 -24.96
CA ALA A 41 -69.02 -17.62 -25.87
C ALA A 41 -69.12 -16.24 -25.20
N SER A 42 -68.60 -15.12 -25.72
CA SER A 42 -67.66 -14.69 -26.77
C SER A 42 -67.76 -13.14 -26.76
N SER A 43 -66.83 -12.44 -27.43
CA SER A 43 -66.98 -11.07 -27.98
C SER A 43 -66.85 -9.88 -26.98
N THR A 44 -65.74 -9.12 -27.04
CA THR A 44 -65.49 -7.84 -27.78
C THR A 44 -66.39 -6.66 -27.39
N PHE A 45 -65.82 -5.54 -26.91
CA PHE A 45 -65.68 -4.27 -27.65
C PHE A 45 -65.44 -3.02 -26.76
N LEU A 46 -64.58 -2.13 -27.29
CA LEU A 46 -64.58 -0.65 -27.31
C LEU A 46 -64.36 0.23 -26.06
N ASP A 47 -63.33 1.06 -26.24
CA ASP A 47 -63.13 2.46 -25.86
C ASP A 47 -64.30 3.26 -25.27
N ASN A 48 -63.99 4.11 -24.29
CA ASN A 48 -64.15 5.56 -24.49
C ASN A 48 -63.47 6.45 -23.44
N HIS A 49 -62.97 7.58 -23.94
CA HIS A 49 -62.56 8.79 -23.24
C HIS A 49 -63.64 9.38 -22.30
N ASN A 50 -63.23 10.02 -21.19
CA ASN A 50 -63.26 11.50 -21.04
C ASN A 50 -62.95 12.02 -19.61
N ARG A 51 -62.09 13.05 -19.58
CA ARG A 51 -62.19 14.36 -18.89
C ARG A 51 -62.48 14.49 -17.37
N SER A 52 -61.47 15.09 -16.72
CA SER A 52 -61.49 16.42 -16.07
C SER A 52 -61.87 16.59 -14.59
N ASN A 53 -61.06 17.48 -13.98
CA ASN A 53 -61.32 18.45 -12.91
C ASN A 53 -61.06 18.08 -11.44
N GLY A 54 -60.27 18.95 -10.79
CA GLY A 54 -60.61 19.47 -9.47
C GLY A 54 -59.54 19.34 -8.37
N PHE A 55 -58.68 20.37 -8.23
CA PHE A 55 -58.17 20.82 -6.92
C PHE A 55 -59.35 21.25 -6.01
N PRO A 56 -59.27 21.29 -4.66
CA PRO A 56 -58.18 21.95 -3.91
C PRO A 56 -57.81 21.41 -2.51
N MET A 57 -56.83 22.10 -1.94
CA MET A 57 -56.20 22.00 -0.62
C MET A 57 -57.11 22.53 0.52
N SER A 58 -57.14 21.88 1.70
CA SER A 58 -57.27 22.59 3.00
C SER A 58 -56.87 21.75 4.23
N GLN A 59 -55.87 22.29 4.93
CA GLN A 59 -55.64 22.38 6.39
C GLN A 59 -56.54 21.61 7.38
N TYR A 60 -55.90 21.01 8.40
CA TYR A 60 -56.37 21.10 9.79
C TYR A 60 -55.21 21.28 10.78
N LYS A 61 -55.39 22.27 11.66
CA LYS A 61 -54.60 22.58 12.86
C LYS A 61 -55.03 21.69 14.02
N THR A 62 -54.11 21.38 14.94
CA THR A 62 -54.40 21.44 16.37
C THR A 62 -53.17 21.82 17.19
N ARG A 63 -53.40 22.72 18.15
CA ARG A 63 -52.49 23.34 19.12
C ARG A 63 -52.30 22.47 20.36
N GLY A 64 -51.15 22.62 21.02
CA GLY A 64 -50.99 22.40 22.47
C GLY A 64 -49.69 23.08 22.97
N LYS A 65 -49.83 24.20 23.68
CA LYS A 65 -48.76 24.97 24.36
C LYS A 65 -48.54 24.40 25.78
N LEU A 66 -47.33 24.59 26.32
CA LEU A 66 -46.94 25.04 27.68
C LEU A 66 -45.43 24.76 27.83
N GLU A 67 -44.55 25.50 28.48
CA GLU A 67 -44.47 26.86 29.03
C GLU A 67 -42.97 27.10 29.38
N LYS A 68 -42.52 28.36 29.35
CA LYS A 68 -41.14 28.78 29.65
C LYS A 68 -40.78 28.61 31.13
N ARG A 69 -39.49 28.36 31.43
CA ARG A 69 -38.80 28.99 32.57
C ARG A 69 -37.37 29.39 32.18
N GLU A 70 -37.12 30.69 32.27
CA GLU A 70 -35.81 31.35 32.33
C GLU A 70 -35.25 31.23 33.75
N ALA A 71 -33.92 31.17 33.88
CA ALA A 71 -33.21 31.51 35.11
C ALA A 71 -31.86 32.15 34.74
N ASP A 72 -31.78 33.46 34.95
CA ASP A 72 -30.55 34.22 35.09
C ASP A 72 -29.83 33.84 36.39
N MET A 73 -28.50 33.83 36.37
CA MET A 73 -27.71 34.02 37.58
C MET A 73 -26.38 34.71 37.26
N THR A 74 -26.26 35.95 37.71
CA THR A 74 -25.06 36.78 37.71
C THR A 74 -24.52 36.83 39.13
N ILE A 75 -23.25 36.44 39.40
CA ILE A 75 -22.46 36.95 40.53
C ILE A 75 -20.98 37.12 40.12
N HIS A 76 -20.40 38.17 40.68
CA HIS A 76 -19.19 38.94 40.43
C HIS A 76 -17.84 38.39 40.95
N LEU A 77 -16.75 38.88 40.30
CA LEU A 77 -15.43 39.36 40.80
C LEU A 77 -14.49 38.33 41.47
N GLN A 78 -13.16 38.33 41.30
CA GLN A 78 -12.14 39.39 41.32
C GLN A 78 -10.80 38.79 40.79
N SER A 79 -10.10 39.39 39.81
CA SER A 79 -8.93 40.31 39.92
C SER A 79 -7.54 39.69 39.76
N GLY A 80 -6.68 40.37 38.99
CA GLY A 80 -5.22 40.19 38.91
C GLY A 80 -4.67 40.46 37.50
N SER A 81 -4.78 41.69 36.97
CA SER A 81 -3.67 42.66 36.79
C SER A 81 -2.63 42.25 35.74
N SER A 82 -2.69 42.82 34.51
CA SER A 82 -1.99 44.06 34.05
C SER A 82 -0.55 43.74 33.58
N VAL A 83 0.01 44.26 32.48
CA VAL A 83 0.04 45.62 31.90
C VAL A 83 0.42 45.48 30.40
N LYS A 84 -0.35 46.09 29.47
CA LYS A 84 -0.05 47.18 28.48
C LYS A 84 1.28 47.05 27.71
N SER A 85 1.42 47.41 26.42
CA SER A 85 0.79 48.44 25.55
C SER A 85 1.07 48.09 24.07
N ARG A 86 0.13 48.20 23.11
CA ARG A 86 -0.19 49.38 22.24
C ARG A 86 1.05 50.12 21.69
N CYS A 87 1.13 50.63 20.47
CA CYS A 87 0.36 50.59 19.21
C CYS A 87 1.10 51.55 18.22
N GLY A 88 0.98 51.35 16.90
CA GLY A 88 1.16 52.38 15.87
C GLY A 88 2.56 52.44 15.23
N SER A 89 2.74 52.01 13.98
CA SER A 89 2.35 52.64 12.69
C SER A 89 3.30 53.77 12.27
N GLU A 90 4.03 53.58 11.16
CA GLU A 90 4.13 54.58 10.09
C GLU A 90 4.79 54.01 8.83
N GLU A 91 4.48 54.67 7.71
CA GLU A 91 4.49 54.22 6.33
C GLU A 91 5.59 54.96 5.52
N ARG A 92 5.88 54.47 4.29
CA ARG A 92 6.49 55.17 3.10
C ARG A 92 8.02 55.20 2.95
N ARG A 93 8.57 54.55 1.89
CA ARG A 93 8.84 55.03 0.49
C ARG A 93 10.00 56.06 0.46
N GLU A 94 10.97 56.09 -0.45
CA GLU A 94 11.16 55.58 -1.82
C GLU A 94 12.61 55.95 -2.29
N LYS A 95 13.08 55.30 -3.38
CA LYS A 95 14.11 55.74 -4.38
C LYS A 95 15.61 55.68 -3.97
N GLY A 96 16.54 55.27 -4.81
CA GLY A 96 16.50 54.80 -6.21
C GLY A 96 17.91 54.80 -6.84
N ALA A 97 18.02 54.14 -8.00
CA ALA A 97 19.08 54.18 -9.04
C ALA A 97 20.41 53.44 -8.75
N ARG A 98 20.88 52.46 -9.55
CA ARG A 98 21.25 52.33 -10.99
C ARG A 98 22.75 52.59 -11.24
N ILE A 99 23.34 51.68 -12.04
CA ILE A 99 24.41 51.87 -13.05
C ILE A 99 25.86 51.42 -12.72
N THR A 100 26.17 50.24 -13.28
CA THR A 100 27.27 49.83 -14.18
C THR A 100 28.76 49.81 -13.80
N SER A 101 29.36 48.77 -14.38
CA SER A 101 30.74 48.37 -14.59
C SER A 101 31.71 49.40 -15.20
N SER A 102 32.99 49.17 -14.89
CA SER A 102 34.19 49.52 -15.68
C SER A 102 35.35 48.67 -15.08
N SER A 103 36.41 48.16 -15.72
CA SER A 103 37.04 48.29 -17.04
C SER A 103 38.07 47.13 -17.13
N LEU A 104 38.12 46.33 -18.21
CA LEU A 104 39.03 46.42 -19.38
C LEU A 104 40.51 45.99 -19.19
N LYS A 105 40.90 45.08 -20.10
CA LYS A 105 42.13 44.29 -20.32
C LYS A 105 43.42 45.07 -20.68
N ARG A 106 44.59 44.44 -20.46
CA ARG A 106 45.82 44.42 -21.33
C ARG A 106 46.74 43.25 -20.88
N HIS A 107 46.86 42.12 -21.60
CA HIS A 107 47.89 41.70 -22.61
C HIS A 107 49.38 41.76 -22.13
N VAL A 108 50.05 40.63 -21.81
CA VAL A 108 50.91 39.72 -22.66
C VAL A 108 52.34 40.32 -22.87
N ARG A 109 53.53 39.71 -22.63
CA ARG A 109 54.11 38.35 -22.89
C ARG A 109 55.57 38.19 -22.33
N GLU A 110 56.00 36.94 -22.03
CA GLU A 110 57.35 36.29 -22.16
C GLU A 110 58.60 36.84 -21.39
N LYS A 111 59.60 36.09 -20.86
CA LYS A 111 60.19 34.74 -21.10
C LYS A 111 61.27 34.37 -20.02
N LYS A 112 61.67 33.07 -19.97
CA LYS A 112 62.86 32.40 -19.34
C LYS A 112 62.73 32.00 -17.84
N SER A 113 63.25 30.87 -17.33
CA SER A 113 63.86 29.62 -17.84
C SER A 113 63.98 28.64 -16.65
N ILE A 114 64.04 27.35 -16.96
CA ILE A 114 64.07 26.17 -16.07
C ILE A 114 65.40 26.00 -15.30
N THR A 115 65.35 25.59 -14.02
CA THR A 115 66.07 24.43 -13.42
C THR A 115 65.55 24.13 -12.00
N PRO A 116 65.44 22.85 -11.59
CA PRO A 116 64.85 22.44 -10.30
C PRO A 116 65.89 22.37 -9.17
N PRO A 117 65.52 22.59 -7.89
CA PRO A 117 66.34 22.14 -6.77
C PRO A 117 65.95 20.71 -6.36
N THR A 118 66.97 19.91 -6.14
CA THR A 118 66.99 18.57 -5.51
C THR A 118 66.30 18.53 -4.13
N PRO A 119 65.78 17.37 -3.71
CA PRO A 119 65.00 17.23 -2.48
C PRO A 119 65.89 17.20 -1.24
N PRO A 120 65.46 17.76 -0.10
CA PRO A 120 66.08 17.45 1.18
C PRO A 120 65.52 16.13 1.71
N THR A 121 66.40 15.16 1.94
CA THR A 121 66.25 14.11 2.94
C THR A 121 66.12 14.72 4.33
N SER A 122 65.02 14.44 5.05
CA SER A 122 64.97 14.61 6.50
C SER A 122 63.93 13.71 7.14
N THR A 123 64.42 12.62 7.72
CA THR A 123 64.06 12.06 9.04
C THR A 123 62.76 12.54 9.69
N PHE A 124 61.86 11.57 9.92
CA PHE A 124 60.67 11.68 10.75
C PHE A 124 60.99 12.30 12.13
N SER A 125 60.38 13.46 12.39
CA SER A 125 60.02 13.87 13.74
C SER A 125 58.50 13.90 13.78
N GLN A 126 57.90 13.20 14.76
CA GLN A 126 56.45 13.16 14.95
C GLN A 126 55.91 14.59 15.08
N PRO A 127 55.03 15.06 14.19
CA PRO A 127 54.27 16.27 14.43
C PRO A 127 53.37 16.02 15.64
N THR A 128 53.33 16.95 16.59
CA THR A 128 52.31 16.96 17.64
C THR A 128 50.96 17.24 16.99
N PHE A 129 50.27 16.19 16.58
CA PHE A 129 48.96 16.28 15.97
C PHE A 129 47.92 16.63 17.04
N ARG A 130 47.51 17.89 17.09
CA ARG A 130 46.24 18.25 17.70
C ARG A 130 45.13 17.82 16.75
N LYS A 131 44.23 16.95 17.21
CA LYS A 131 42.93 16.74 16.55
C LYS A 131 42.35 18.12 16.19
N PRO A 132 41.88 18.34 14.96
CA PRO A 132 41.26 19.60 14.62
C PRO A 132 40.14 19.86 15.64
N PRO A 133 39.96 21.10 16.13
CA PRO A 133 38.86 21.43 17.01
C PRO A 133 37.58 21.21 16.22
N ILE A 134 36.94 20.07 16.48
CA ILE A 134 35.59 19.80 16.01
C ILE A 134 34.73 20.77 16.80
N GLU A 135 34.24 21.84 16.17
CA GLU A 135 33.11 22.57 16.72
C GLU A 135 32.00 21.53 16.93
N PRO A 136 31.61 21.24 18.18
CA PRO A 136 30.49 20.38 18.39
C PRO A 136 29.30 21.15 17.85
N LEU A 137 28.79 20.75 16.69
CA LEU A 137 27.38 20.91 16.40
C LEU A 137 26.67 20.22 17.56
N LEU A 138 26.36 21.00 18.60
CA LEU A 138 25.55 20.60 19.75
C LEU A 138 24.13 20.42 19.22
N ASP A 139 23.95 19.39 18.41
CA ASP A 139 22.67 19.02 17.85
C ASP A 139 22.07 18.00 18.80
N SER A 140 21.10 18.45 19.61
CA SER A 140 20.33 17.60 20.52
C SER A 140 19.55 16.48 19.81
N GLU A 141 19.57 16.45 18.48
CA GLU A 141 18.84 15.52 17.61
C GLU A 141 19.71 14.43 16.96
N LEU A 142 21.03 14.44 17.15
CA LEU A 142 21.93 13.41 16.60
C LEU A 142 21.64 12.05 17.23
N ARG A 143 21.17 11.09 16.41
CA ARG A 143 20.87 9.72 16.85
C ARG A 143 21.84 8.72 16.23
N PRO A 144 22.41 7.80 17.02
CA PRO A 144 23.24 6.73 16.47
C PRO A 144 22.40 5.62 15.84
N PHE A 145 22.79 5.20 14.64
CA PHE A 145 22.27 4.04 13.93
C PHE A 145 23.39 3.03 13.74
N VAL A 146 23.13 1.76 14.02
CA VAL A 146 24.13 0.69 13.93
C VAL A 146 23.73 -0.26 12.82
N LEU A 147 24.66 -0.54 11.91
CA LEU A 147 24.49 -1.59 10.92
C LEU A 147 25.01 -2.90 11.49
N SER A 148 24.09 -3.79 11.90
CA SER A 148 24.44 -5.06 12.55
C SER A 148 25.33 -5.97 11.70
N THR A 149 25.26 -5.86 10.38
CA THR A 149 26.05 -6.67 9.43
C THR A 149 27.41 -6.04 9.08
N HIS A 150 27.72 -4.83 9.55
CA HIS A 150 28.94 -4.10 9.17
C HIS A 150 30.20 -4.87 9.52
N CYS A 151 30.30 -5.35 10.75
CA CYS A 151 31.48 -6.06 11.24
C CYS A 151 31.77 -7.30 10.38
N ASP A 152 30.75 -8.11 10.13
CA ASP A 152 30.88 -9.33 9.33
C ASP A 152 31.26 -9.03 7.87
N ALA A 153 30.67 -7.99 7.27
CA ALA A 153 31.04 -7.54 5.92
C ALA A 153 32.49 -7.04 5.86
N LEU A 154 32.93 -6.24 6.83
CA LEU A 154 34.29 -5.71 6.90
C LEU A 154 35.32 -6.84 6.99
N PHE A 155 35.13 -7.81 7.89
CA PHE A 155 36.03 -8.95 8.03
C PHE A 155 36.00 -9.91 6.84
N THR A 156 34.87 -10.01 6.15
CA THR A 156 34.79 -10.73 4.87
C THR A 156 35.65 -10.03 3.81
N SER A 157 35.56 -8.69 3.71
CA SER A 157 36.43 -7.90 2.82
C SER A 157 37.91 -8.00 3.20
N LEU A 158 38.26 -7.97 4.49
CA LEU A 158 39.64 -8.14 4.98
C LEU A 158 40.21 -9.52 4.60
N ARG A 159 39.39 -10.56 4.68
CA ARG A 159 39.77 -11.91 4.22
C ARG A 159 40.00 -11.93 2.71
N GLY A 160 39.11 -11.31 1.94
CA GLY A 160 39.28 -11.17 0.48
C GLY A 160 40.58 -10.45 0.11
N LEU A 161 40.93 -9.36 0.79
CA LEU A 161 42.20 -8.66 0.59
C LEU A 161 43.40 -9.57 0.89
N LYS A 162 43.33 -10.39 1.96
CA LYS A 162 44.39 -11.34 2.31
C LYS A 162 44.56 -12.41 1.23
N GLU A 163 43.46 -12.98 0.75
CA GLU A 163 43.45 -14.01 -0.30
C GLU A 163 43.96 -13.48 -1.64
N GLU A 164 43.67 -12.21 -1.96
CA GLU A 164 44.16 -11.51 -3.16
C GLU A 164 45.62 -11.03 -3.04
N GLY A 165 46.23 -11.12 -1.86
CA GLY A 165 47.60 -10.68 -1.64
C GLY A 165 47.78 -9.16 -1.55
N LEU A 166 46.71 -8.41 -1.24
CA LEU A 166 46.68 -6.95 -1.25
C LEU A 166 46.94 -6.36 0.13
N LEU A 167 47.73 -5.29 0.20
CA LEU A 167 48.04 -4.53 1.43
C LEU A 167 48.65 -5.34 2.58
N LEU A 168 49.24 -6.50 2.29
CA LEU A 168 49.91 -7.36 3.28
C LEU A 168 51.26 -6.74 3.72
N ASP A 169 51.40 -6.49 5.02
CA ASP A 169 52.52 -5.77 5.64
C ASP A 169 53.27 -6.62 6.71
N CYS A 170 52.85 -7.86 6.94
CA CYS A 170 53.53 -8.85 7.78
C CYS A 170 53.87 -10.10 6.98
N SER A 171 55.07 -10.64 7.16
CA SER A 171 55.50 -11.96 6.70
C SER A 171 56.07 -12.76 7.86
N LEU A 172 55.35 -13.80 8.27
CA LEU A 172 55.75 -14.72 9.33
C LEU A 172 56.50 -15.89 8.68
N LYS A 173 57.81 -15.98 8.91
CA LYS A 173 58.65 -17.10 8.45
C LYS A 173 58.62 -18.22 9.48
N PHE A 174 58.22 -19.40 9.05
CA PHE A 174 58.14 -20.59 9.88
C PHE A 174 58.53 -21.82 9.07
N LEU A 175 59.59 -22.55 9.49
CA LEU A 175 60.09 -23.77 8.82
C LEU A 175 60.22 -23.64 7.28
N ASP A 176 60.89 -22.58 6.81
CA ASP A 176 61.08 -22.21 5.39
C ASP A 176 59.84 -21.72 4.62
N ASP A 177 58.64 -21.78 5.20
CA ASP A 177 57.42 -21.22 4.62
C ASP A 177 57.15 -19.78 5.10
N SER A 178 56.58 -18.96 4.20
CA SER A 178 56.25 -17.56 4.46
C SER A 178 54.74 -17.35 4.49
N HIS A 179 54.21 -16.95 5.64
CA HIS A 179 52.79 -16.66 5.84
C HIS A 179 52.56 -15.15 5.93
N LYS A 180 51.90 -14.60 4.92
CA LYS A 180 51.61 -13.16 4.87
C LYS A 180 50.29 -12.82 5.53
N ALA A 181 50.26 -11.70 6.24
CA ALA A 181 49.08 -11.20 6.93
C ALA A 181 49.10 -9.67 7.05
N HIS A 182 47.95 -9.08 7.39
CA HIS A 182 47.87 -7.70 7.85
C HIS A 182 48.24 -7.62 9.34
N ARG A 183 49.30 -6.86 9.69
CA ARG A 183 49.79 -6.65 11.07
C ARG A 183 48.65 -6.14 11.96
N LEU A 184 47.86 -5.21 11.46
CA LEU A 184 46.72 -4.63 12.18
C LEU A 184 45.66 -5.66 12.57
N VAL A 185 45.31 -6.56 11.64
CA VAL A 185 44.30 -7.60 11.90
C VAL A 185 44.83 -8.63 12.90
N LEU A 186 46.12 -8.96 12.83
CA LEU A 186 46.76 -9.85 13.79
C LEU A 186 46.91 -9.20 15.18
N ALA A 187 47.27 -7.91 15.24
CA ALA A 187 47.34 -7.14 16.48
C ALA A 187 45.99 -7.05 17.20
N ALA A 188 44.88 -7.16 16.47
CA ALA A 188 43.55 -7.21 17.08
C ALA A 188 43.37 -8.42 18.02
N VAL A 189 44.13 -9.51 17.82
CA VAL A 189 44.05 -10.76 18.59
C VAL A 189 45.33 -11.10 19.37
N SER A 190 46.49 -10.52 19.01
CA SER A 190 47.83 -10.86 19.52
C SER A 190 48.54 -9.64 20.10
N GLN A 191 48.91 -9.72 21.39
CA GLN A 191 49.69 -8.65 22.06
C GLN A 191 51.09 -8.51 21.48
N LYS A 192 51.71 -9.63 21.09
CA LYS A 192 53.01 -9.63 20.41
C LYS A 192 52.95 -8.88 19.07
N ALA A 193 51.87 -9.08 18.29
CA ALA A 193 51.67 -8.35 17.04
C ALA A 193 51.32 -6.87 17.26
N GLU A 194 50.62 -6.53 18.35
CA GLU A 194 50.44 -5.12 18.76
C GLU A 194 51.79 -4.46 19.09
N ALA A 195 52.69 -5.16 19.80
CA ALA A 195 54.04 -4.67 20.06
C ALA A 195 54.85 -4.46 18.78
N TRP A 196 54.63 -5.27 17.74
CA TRP A 196 55.22 -5.03 16.43
C TRP A 196 54.74 -3.70 15.85
N LEU A 197 53.45 -3.36 15.90
CA LEU A 197 52.96 -2.06 15.39
C LEU A 197 53.60 -0.84 16.08
N LEU A 198 54.09 -1.02 17.30
CA LEU A 198 54.77 0.02 18.07
C LEU A 198 56.28 0.12 17.77
N SER A 199 56.88 -0.83 17.05
CA SER A 199 58.27 -0.72 16.61
C SER A 199 58.37 0.20 15.40
N GLU A 200 59.36 1.11 15.38
CA GLU A 200 59.57 2.11 14.31
C GLU A 200 60.13 1.51 12.99
N GLU A 201 59.94 0.22 12.73
CA GLU A 201 60.41 -0.40 11.49
C GLU A 201 59.48 -0.06 10.31
N ALA A 202 59.99 0.77 9.40
CA ALA A 202 59.31 1.15 8.17
C ALA A 202 59.41 0.03 7.11
N GLY A 203 58.26 -0.52 6.69
CA GLY A 203 58.16 -1.50 5.61
C GLY A 203 57.48 -2.81 6.02
N PRO A 204 57.32 -3.76 5.08
CA PRO A 204 56.80 -5.09 5.38
C PRO A 204 57.72 -5.80 6.37
N MET A 205 57.17 -6.18 7.52
CA MET A 205 57.93 -6.79 8.61
C MET A 205 58.12 -8.28 8.34
N GLU A 206 59.36 -8.75 8.34
CA GLU A 206 59.67 -10.17 8.36
C GLU A 206 59.95 -10.61 9.79
N VAL A 207 59.11 -11.50 10.32
CA VAL A 207 59.27 -12.05 11.66
C VAL A 207 59.64 -13.53 11.53
N GLU A 208 60.85 -13.88 11.95
CA GLU A 208 61.23 -15.29 12.13
C GLU A 208 60.62 -15.81 13.42
N LEU A 209 59.72 -16.78 13.27
CA LEU A 209 59.11 -17.47 14.39
C LEU A 209 59.94 -18.69 14.71
N ASP A 210 60.41 -18.79 15.95
CA ASP A 210 61.26 -19.90 16.38
C ASP A 210 60.45 -21.21 16.33
N GLY A 211 60.96 -22.20 15.59
CA GLY A 211 60.26 -23.45 15.26
C GLY A 211 60.15 -24.43 16.43
N GLY A 212 60.09 -23.95 17.66
CA GLY A 212 60.13 -24.74 18.89
C GLY A 212 58.96 -25.72 19.04
N ARG A 213 57.96 -25.38 19.87
CA ARG A 213 56.75 -26.21 20.10
C ARG A 213 55.56 -25.82 19.21
N MET A 214 55.66 -24.72 18.48
CA MET A 214 54.61 -24.24 17.59
C MET A 214 54.58 -25.08 16.32
N THR A 215 53.39 -25.40 15.81
CA THR A 215 53.19 -26.11 14.55
C THR A 215 52.61 -25.18 13.49
N LEU A 216 52.69 -25.62 12.22
CA LEU A 216 52.07 -24.91 11.10
C LEU A 216 50.54 -24.83 11.24
N ALA A 217 49.91 -25.87 11.78
CA ALA A 217 48.47 -25.90 12.02
C ALA A 217 48.06 -24.89 13.10
N GLY A 218 48.82 -24.81 14.20
CA GLY A 218 48.61 -23.79 15.24
C GLY A 218 48.77 -22.36 14.71
N LEU A 219 49.80 -22.10 13.91
CA LEU A 219 50.01 -20.78 13.28
C LEU A 219 48.84 -20.41 12.34
N LYS A 220 48.40 -21.35 11.50
CA LYS A 220 47.23 -21.16 10.62
C LYS A 220 45.96 -20.91 11.42
N ALA A 221 45.74 -21.61 12.53
CA ALA A 221 44.57 -21.41 13.38
C ALA A 221 44.54 -19.99 13.98
N VAL A 222 45.67 -19.45 14.46
CA VAL A 222 45.74 -18.06 14.95
C VAL A 222 45.47 -17.07 13.82
N LEU A 223 46.06 -17.30 12.65
CA LEU A 223 45.84 -16.45 11.48
C LEU A 223 44.39 -16.50 11.03
N ASP A 224 43.76 -17.66 10.94
CA ASP A 224 42.38 -17.79 10.49
C ASP A 224 41.42 -17.18 11.51
N PHE A 225 41.64 -17.42 12.81
CA PHE A 225 40.90 -16.79 13.90
C PHE A 225 40.95 -15.26 13.82
N SER A 226 42.08 -14.66 13.42
CA SER A 226 42.19 -13.20 13.29
C SER A 226 41.25 -12.57 12.24
N TYR A 227 40.82 -13.33 11.21
CA TYR A 227 39.89 -12.87 10.18
C TYR A 227 38.47 -13.44 10.35
N SER A 228 38.34 -14.67 10.88
CA SER A 228 37.05 -15.35 11.03
C SER A 228 36.44 -15.18 12.41
N GLY A 229 37.23 -15.02 13.46
CA GLY A 229 36.77 -15.18 14.85
C GLY A 229 36.30 -16.61 15.18
N GLU A 230 36.46 -17.57 14.27
CA GLU A 230 36.06 -18.97 14.43
C GLU A 230 37.25 -19.79 14.91
N VAL A 231 36.98 -20.75 15.78
CA VAL A 231 37.99 -21.61 16.40
C VAL A 231 37.89 -23.01 15.80
N ASP A 232 38.97 -23.47 15.18
CA ASP A 232 39.10 -24.88 14.81
C ASP A 232 39.54 -25.70 16.04
N ARG A 233 38.73 -26.67 16.44
CA ARG A 233 38.98 -27.54 17.61
C ARG A 233 39.74 -28.82 17.27
N GLY A 234 40.12 -29.04 16.00
CA GLY A 234 40.75 -30.27 15.54
C GLY A 234 42.04 -30.64 16.26
N GLU A 235 42.84 -29.65 16.70
CA GLU A 235 44.18 -29.83 17.28
C GLU A 235 44.45 -28.82 18.43
N ALA A 236 43.66 -28.89 19.49
CA ALA A 236 43.65 -27.87 20.57
C ALA A 236 45.02 -27.62 21.23
N ASP A 237 45.84 -28.65 21.44
CA ASP A 237 47.17 -28.50 22.06
C ASP A 237 48.13 -27.69 21.17
N GLU A 238 48.07 -27.90 19.85
CA GLU A 238 48.89 -27.18 18.87
C GLU A 238 48.50 -25.70 18.76
N VAL A 239 47.18 -25.43 18.81
CA VAL A 239 46.64 -24.06 18.84
C VAL A 239 47.05 -23.34 20.12
N LEU A 240 47.03 -24.01 21.28
CA LEU A 240 47.43 -23.42 22.55
C LEU A 240 48.91 -23.02 22.58
N GLU A 241 49.82 -23.84 22.02
CA GLU A 241 51.23 -23.48 21.94
C GLU A 241 51.46 -22.29 21.01
N ALA A 242 50.77 -22.22 19.85
CA ALA A 242 50.81 -21.05 18.98
C ALA A 242 50.24 -19.79 19.66
N CYS A 243 49.19 -19.93 20.47
CA CYS A 243 48.62 -18.82 21.23
C CYS A 243 49.59 -18.26 22.27
N LYS A 244 50.38 -19.11 22.95
CA LYS A 244 51.40 -18.65 23.90
C LYS A 244 52.51 -17.88 23.19
N GLU A 245 52.98 -18.42 22.06
CA GLU A 245 54.07 -17.79 21.29
C GLU A 245 53.68 -16.45 20.67
N LEU A 246 52.44 -16.32 20.21
CA LEU A 246 51.91 -15.07 19.64
C LEU A 246 51.16 -14.21 20.68
N GLU A 247 51.10 -14.62 21.95
CA GLU A 247 50.34 -13.95 23.01
C GLU A 247 48.86 -13.69 22.61
N ALA A 248 48.23 -14.67 21.96
CA ALA A 248 46.84 -14.62 21.49
C ALA A 248 45.86 -15.07 22.59
N GLN A 249 45.81 -14.31 23.70
CA GLN A 249 45.08 -14.67 24.92
C GLN A 249 43.59 -14.96 24.71
N ARG A 250 42.92 -14.27 23.77
CA ARG A 250 41.49 -14.52 23.50
C ARG A 250 41.25 -15.90 22.91
N LEU A 251 42.08 -16.34 21.97
CA LEU A 251 41.99 -17.67 21.37
C LEU A 251 42.36 -18.74 22.41
N GLU A 252 43.39 -18.50 23.23
CA GLU A 252 43.78 -19.39 24.33
C GLU A 252 42.61 -19.65 25.30
N GLN A 253 41.91 -18.59 25.72
CA GLN A 253 40.73 -18.71 26.60
C GLN A 253 39.56 -19.47 25.95
N LEU A 254 39.35 -19.31 24.64
CA LEU A 254 38.29 -20.00 23.90
C LEU A 254 38.62 -21.48 23.66
N CYS A 255 39.89 -21.83 23.50
CA CYS A 255 40.35 -23.23 23.43
C CYS A 255 40.25 -23.92 24.80
N ALA A 256 40.43 -23.19 25.90
CA ALA A 256 40.37 -23.73 27.27
C ALA A 256 38.95 -23.76 27.89
N GLY A 257 37.97 -23.06 27.31
CA GLY A 257 36.63 -22.87 27.88
C GLY A 257 35.51 -23.58 27.13
N ASP A 258 34.43 -23.92 27.86
CA ASP A 258 33.18 -24.49 27.31
C ASP A 258 32.18 -23.43 26.80
N VAL A 259 32.66 -22.20 26.55
CA VAL A 259 31.82 -21.05 26.20
C VAL A 259 31.28 -21.21 24.76
N PRO A 260 29.98 -20.93 24.50
CA PRO A 260 29.44 -20.97 23.15
C PRO A 260 30.17 -19.99 22.23
N LEU A 261 30.78 -20.55 21.19
CA LEU A 261 31.53 -19.83 20.16
C LEU A 261 30.57 -19.06 19.26
N SER A 262 30.76 -17.75 19.15
CA SER A 262 30.14 -16.94 18.10
C SER A 262 31.24 -16.14 17.41
N GLY A 263 31.60 -16.54 16.20
CA GLY A 263 32.62 -15.85 15.40
C GLY A 263 32.27 -14.37 15.18
N SER A 264 30.98 -14.04 15.06
CA SER A 264 30.49 -12.66 14.96
C SER A 264 30.89 -11.82 16.18
N ARG A 265 30.74 -12.38 17.40
CA ARG A 265 31.10 -11.68 18.65
C ARG A 265 32.62 -11.47 18.78
N GLU A 266 33.43 -12.40 18.31
CA GLU A 266 34.89 -12.26 18.30
C GLU A 266 35.37 -11.26 17.25
N ARG A 267 34.71 -11.18 16.10
CA ARG A 267 34.94 -10.13 15.11
C ARG A 267 34.59 -8.74 15.67
N GLU A 268 33.46 -8.60 16.37
CA GLU A 268 33.10 -7.35 17.08
C GLU A 268 34.18 -6.92 18.08
N ARG A 269 34.70 -7.85 18.88
CA ARG A 269 35.82 -7.59 19.81
C ARG A 269 37.08 -7.14 19.07
N SER A 270 37.39 -7.80 17.96
CA SER A 270 38.55 -7.48 17.13
C SER A 270 38.42 -6.10 16.48
N LEU A 271 37.23 -5.75 15.97
CA LEU A 271 36.95 -4.40 15.46
C LEU A 271 37.09 -3.34 16.56
N GLN A 272 36.65 -3.63 17.78
CA GLN A 272 36.80 -2.73 18.91
C GLN A 272 38.29 -2.48 19.24
N VAL A 273 39.15 -3.50 19.18
CA VAL A 273 40.61 -3.31 19.34
C VAL A 273 41.17 -2.45 18.20
N ILE A 274 40.82 -2.74 16.94
CA ILE A 274 41.26 -1.95 15.78
C ILE A 274 40.83 -0.48 15.93
N ARG A 275 39.61 -0.22 16.41
CA ARG A 275 39.14 1.13 16.71
C ARG A 275 40.00 1.81 17.77
N THR A 276 40.37 1.12 18.84
CA THR A 276 41.24 1.70 19.88
C THR A 276 42.65 2.01 19.36
N LEU A 277 43.18 1.20 18.43
CA LEU A 277 44.46 1.47 17.77
C LEU A 277 44.36 2.72 16.88
N TRP A 278 43.28 2.84 16.12
CA TRP A 278 42.99 4.02 15.32
C TRP A 278 42.86 5.30 16.17
N GLU A 279 42.14 5.25 17.28
CA GLU A 279 41.98 6.39 18.19
C GLU A 279 43.32 6.85 18.81
N ARG A 280 44.30 5.95 18.90
CA ARG A 280 45.68 6.21 19.38
C ARG A 280 46.67 6.52 18.25
N ASN A 281 46.24 6.51 16.99
CA ASN A 281 47.08 6.62 15.79
C ASN A 281 48.20 5.55 15.72
N VAL A 282 47.96 4.35 16.27
CA VAL A 282 48.93 3.25 16.22
C VAL A 282 48.74 2.46 14.93
N GLY A 283 49.80 2.29 14.15
CA GLY A 283 49.78 1.52 12.90
C GLY A 283 49.14 2.24 11.70
N CYS A 284 48.77 3.51 11.82
CA CYS A 284 48.22 4.29 10.70
C CYS A 284 49.28 4.54 9.63
N ASP A 285 49.02 4.10 8.42
CA ASP A 285 49.93 4.05 7.26
C ASP A 285 49.49 5.00 6.12
N VAL A 286 48.45 5.81 6.37
CA VAL A 286 48.01 6.88 5.47
C VAL A 286 47.37 8.03 6.24
N ILE A 287 47.54 9.25 5.73
CA ILE A 287 46.83 10.44 6.19
C ILE A 287 45.85 10.86 5.10
N ILE A 288 44.55 10.86 5.42
CA ILE A 288 43.53 11.41 4.55
C ILE A 288 43.38 12.90 4.88
N GLN A 289 43.70 13.77 3.93
CA GLN A 289 43.63 15.22 4.10
C GLN A 289 42.45 15.80 3.33
N THR A 290 41.68 16.71 3.92
CA THR A 290 40.61 17.44 3.22
C THR A 290 41.12 18.77 2.64
N ASP A 291 40.31 19.40 1.78
CA ASP A 291 40.63 20.71 1.21
C ASP A 291 40.80 21.83 2.26
N SER A 292 40.21 21.69 3.45
CA SER A 292 40.42 22.62 4.58
C SER A 292 41.78 22.44 5.25
N GLY A 293 42.52 21.39 4.91
CA GLY A 293 43.81 21.05 5.49
C GLY A 293 43.74 20.13 6.71
N ASP A 294 42.54 19.69 7.11
CA ASP A 294 42.37 18.76 8.23
C ASP A 294 42.92 17.38 7.86
N CYS A 295 43.71 16.80 8.75
CA CYS A 295 44.40 15.53 8.53
C CYS A 295 43.81 14.42 9.41
N PHE A 296 43.48 13.29 8.80
CA PHE A 296 42.91 12.12 9.46
C PHE A 296 43.82 10.90 9.24
N PRO A 297 44.63 10.51 10.24
CA PRO A 297 45.37 9.25 10.19
C PRO A 297 44.41 8.06 10.10
N ALA A 298 44.74 7.09 9.26
CA ALA A 298 43.94 5.90 9.04
C ALA A 298 44.82 4.71 8.59
N HIS A 299 44.20 3.53 8.54
CA HIS A 299 44.80 2.31 8.02
C HIS A 299 44.28 2.03 6.60
N ARG A 300 45.16 1.95 5.61
CA ARG A 300 44.84 1.65 4.20
C ARG A 300 44.01 0.39 4.09
N VAL A 301 44.39 -0.66 4.82
CA VAL A 301 43.69 -1.95 4.82
C VAL A 301 42.23 -1.82 5.29
N ILE A 302 41.97 -1.03 6.34
CA ILE A 302 40.62 -0.85 6.89
C ILE A 302 39.77 0.01 5.96
N LEU A 303 40.35 1.07 5.38
CA LEU A 303 39.66 1.89 4.39
C LEU A 303 39.30 1.09 3.14
N ALA A 304 40.24 0.29 2.61
CA ALA A 304 40.01 -0.57 1.46
C ALA A 304 38.98 -1.67 1.74
N ALA A 305 38.93 -2.21 2.96
CA ALA A 305 37.90 -3.19 3.33
C ALA A 305 36.52 -2.54 3.56
N GLY A 306 36.48 -1.30 4.01
CA GLY A 306 35.25 -0.59 4.40
C GLY A 306 34.57 0.21 3.29
N ALA A 307 35.26 0.55 2.20
CA ALA A 307 34.69 1.26 1.06
C ALA A 307 35.37 0.92 -0.26
N ASP A 308 34.57 0.64 -1.29
CA ASP A 308 35.07 0.25 -2.63
C ASP A 308 35.89 1.36 -3.31
N TYR A 309 35.56 2.63 -3.04
CA TYR A 309 36.37 3.75 -3.51
C TYR A 309 37.83 3.67 -3.01
N PHE A 310 38.03 3.43 -1.71
CA PHE A 310 39.38 3.32 -1.14
C PHE A 310 40.07 2.03 -1.58
N ARG A 311 39.31 0.95 -1.79
CA ARG A 311 39.86 -0.27 -2.39
C ARG A 311 40.42 0.00 -3.77
N ALA A 312 39.68 0.70 -4.63
CA ALA A 312 40.16 1.10 -5.94
C ALA A 312 41.35 2.07 -5.84
N LEU A 313 41.33 2.99 -4.87
CA LEU A 313 42.41 3.96 -4.66
C LEU A 313 43.73 3.30 -4.29
N PHE A 314 43.72 2.39 -3.32
CA PHE A 314 44.93 1.79 -2.77
C PHE A 314 45.37 0.53 -3.51
N CYS A 315 44.44 -0.23 -4.09
CA CYS A 315 44.74 -1.50 -4.77
C CYS A 315 44.71 -1.39 -6.31
N GLY A 316 44.20 -0.27 -6.87
CA GLY A 316 44.04 -0.09 -8.31
C GLY A 316 45.28 0.43 -9.06
N GLY A 317 46.41 0.61 -8.38
CA GLY A 317 47.65 1.12 -8.99
C GLY A 317 47.64 2.61 -9.34
N LEU A 318 46.74 3.38 -8.72
CA LEU A 318 46.70 4.84 -8.81
C LEU A 318 47.91 5.46 -8.11
N ARG A 319 48.27 6.71 -8.43
CA ARG A 319 49.47 7.37 -7.87
C ARG A 319 49.37 7.47 -6.34
N GLU A 320 48.18 7.76 -5.86
CA GLU A 320 47.80 7.89 -4.46
C GLU A 320 48.06 6.61 -3.65
N SER A 321 48.17 5.45 -4.31
CA SER A 321 48.52 4.18 -3.67
C SER A 321 49.91 4.21 -3.01
N GLY A 322 50.83 5.07 -3.44
CA GLY A 322 52.17 5.20 -2.84
C GLY A 322 52.40 6.47 -2.01
N GLU A 323 51.40 7.34 -1.88
CA GLU A 323 51.55 8.63 -1.20
C GLU A 323 51.15 8.51 0.29
N ASP A 324 51.96 9.05 1.20
CA ASP A 324 51.66 9.05 2.65
C ASP A 324 50.47 9.95 3.00
N VAL A 325 50.19 10.95 2.16
CA VAL A 325 49.08 11.90 2.32
C VAL A 325 48.21 11.88 1.07
N VAL A 326 46.94 11.52 1.25
CA VAL A 326 45.93 11.48 0.18
C VAL A 326 44.98 12.65 0.35
N LEU A 327 44.96 13.55 -0.63
CA LEU A 327 44.07 14.71 -0.65
C LEU A 327 42.69 14.35 -1.20
N MET A 328 41.67 14.47 -0.36
CA MET A 328 40.25 14.28 -0.71
C MET A 328 39.62 15.61 -1.06
N ARG A 329 39.30 15.77 -2.35
CA ARG A 329 38.67 16.98 -2.87
C ARG A 329 37.16 16.95 -2.64
N SER A 330 36.60 18.12 -2.35
CA SER A 330 35.16 18.38 -2.28
C SER A 330 34.41 17.62 -1.18
N VAL A 331 35.08 17.20 -0.12
CA VAL A 331 34.43 16.58 1.06
C VAL A 331 34.76 17.35 2.32
N MET A 332 33.72 17.67 3.11
CA MET A 332 33.88 18.38 4.37
C MET A 332 34.51 17.48 5.44
N SER A 333 35.36 18.05 6.28
CA SER A 333 36.08 17.33 7.34
C SER A 333 35.16 16.60 8.33
N TRP A 334 34.01 17.19 8.65
CA TRP A 334 33.04 16.58 9.56
C TRP A 334 32.35 15.36 8.91
N VAL A 335 32.05 15.41 7.61
CA VAL A 335 31.49 14.28 6.84
C VAL A 335 32.50 13.14 6.84
N LEU A 336 33.75 13.44 6.44
CA LEU A 336 34.82 12.44 6.43
C LEU A 336 35.03 11.81 7.81
N HIS A 337 34.99 12.61 8.88
CA HIS A 337 35.09 12.09 10.23
C HIS A 337 33.99 11.08 10.57
N HIS A 338 32.73 11.36 10.22
CA HIS A 338 31.62 10.42 10.44
C HIS A 338 31.73 9.15 9.59
N LEU A 339 32.22 9.25 8.36
CA LEU A 339 32.45 8.08 7.51
C LEU A 339 33.58 7.20 8.05
N LEU A 340 34.67 7.80 8.51
CA LEU A 340 35.75 7.08 9.17
C LEU A 340 35.26 6.42 10.46
N ASP A 341 34.55 7.15 11.33
CA ASP A 341 33.96 6.58 12.55
C ASP A 341 33.03 5.40 12.22
N PHE A 342 32.24 5.47 11.15
CA PHE A 342 31.43 4.35 10.67
C PHE A 342 32.28 3.15 10.22
N ILE A 343 33.34 3.35 9.44
CA ILE A 343 34.22 2.24 9.01
C ILE A 343 34.78 1.48 10.23
N TYR A 344 35.20 2.21 11.26
CA TYR A 344 35.81 1.62 12.48
C TYR A 344 34.79 1.17 13.54
N SER A 345 33.48 1.41 13.37
CA SER A 345 32.49 1.10 14.41
C SER A 345 31.19 0.46 13.94
N GLY A 346 30.87 0.55 12.65
CA GLY A 346 29.56 0.20 12.10
C GLY A 346 28.41 1.12 12.53
N GLN A 347 28.73 2.23 13.21
CA GLN A 347 27.77 3.18 13.74
C GLN A 347 27.83 4.49 12.96
N LEU A 348 26.68 4.97 12.52
CA LEU A 348 26.52 6.26 11.84
C LEU A 348 25.56 7.14 12.64
N LYS A 349 25.97 8.37 12.94
CA LYS A 349 25.12 9.32 13.67
C LYS A 349 24.37 10.18 12.67
N LEU A 350 23.05 10.07 12.66
CA LEU A 350 22.18 10.73 11.69
C LEU A 350 21.25 11.74 12.38
N SER A 351 21.00 12.84 11.68
CA SER A 351 19.98 13.84 11.96
C SER A 351 19.44 14.39 10.63
N CYS A 352 18.31 15.10 10.67
CA CYS A 352 17.74 15.70 9.46
C CYS A 352 18.65 16.76 8.82
N ARG A 353 19.64 17.27 9.56
CA ARG A 353 20.61 18.27 9.07
C ARG A 353 21.79 17.63 8.34
N ASN A 354 22.28 16.49 8.83
CA ASN A 354 23.52 15.91 8.32
C ASN A 354 23.32 14.80 7.29
N VAL A 355 22.11 14.23 7.21
CA VAL A 355 21.85 13.06 6.37
C VAL A 355 22.08 13.34 4.89
N TRP A 356 21.88 14.57 4.44
CA TRP A 356 22.06 14.98 3.05
C TRP A 356 23.51 14.84 2.60
N ASP A 357 24.44 15.52 3.29
CA ASP A 357 25.86 15.47 2.97
C ASP A 357 26.44 14.06 3.18
N LEU A 358 25.94 13.33 4.19
CA LEU A 358 26.34 11.94 4.42
C LEU A 358 25.84 11.01 3.32
N THR A 359 24.62 11.21 2.79
CA THR A 359 24.08 10.40 1.69
C THR A 359 24.89 10.59 0.42
N GLU A 360 25.21 11.85 0.09
CA GLU A 360 26.06 12.20 -1.06
C GLU A 360 27.44 11.55 -0.93
N ALA A 361 28.10 11.72 0.22
CA ALA A 361 29.44 11.17 0.43
C ALA A 361 29.45 9.64 0.48
N CYS A 362 28.44 8.99 1.08
CA CYS A 362 28.31 7.53 1.08
C CYS A 362 28.15 6.98 -0.34
N SER A 363 27.39 7.68 -1.19
CA SER A 363 27.24 7.34 -2.61
C SER A 363 28.57 7.52 -3.36
N GLN A 364 29.23 8.67 -3.18
CA GLN A 364 30.52 8.99 -3.79
C GLN A 364 31.62 7.97 -3.43
N PHE A 365 31.70 7.58 -2.15
CA PHE A 365 32.69 6.62 -1.66
C PHE A 365 32.26 5.16 -1.76
N GLN A 366 31.08 4.90 -2.34
CA GLN A 366 30.53 3.56 -2.54
C GLN A 366 30.40 2.77 -1.23
N MET A 367 30.01 3.45 -0.15
CA MET A 367 29.79 2.86 1.17
C MET A 367 28.35 2.38 1.30
N GLN A 368 28.03 1.23 0.69
CA GLN A 368 26.65 0.72 0.60
C GLN A 368 25.98 0.53 1.98
N GLY A 369 26.72 0.06 2.98
CA GLY A 369 26.20 -0.12 4.34
C GLY A 369 25.75 1.20 4.97
N ALA A 370 26.61 2.22 4.96
CA ALA A 370 26.29 3.55 5.47
C ALA A 370 25.18 4.22 4.65
N LEU A 371 25.22 4.09 3.32
CA LEU A 371 24.18 4.60 2.42
C LEU A 371 22.82 4.01 2.79
N SER A 372 22.74 2.69 3.02
CA SER A 372 21.47 2.04 3.40
C SER A 372 20.88 2.60 4.70
N LEU A 373 21.70 2.93 5.70
CA LEU A 373 21.25 3.59 6.93
C LEU A 373 20.69 4.98 6.65
N CYS A 374 21.37 5.77 5.81
CA CYS A 374 20.89 7.10 5.39
C CYS A 374 19.55 7.01 4.65
N LEU A 375 19.41 6.08 3.69
CA LEU A 375 18.18 5.91 2.91
C LEU A 375 17.00 5.48 3.79
N ASN A 376 17.23 4.55 4.72
CA ASN A 376 16.21 4.14 5.69
C ASN A 376 15.80 5.30 6.60
N PHE A 377 16.77 6.10 7.08
CA PHE A 377 16.48 7.29 7.87
C PHE A 377 15.63 8.30 7.10
N LEU A 378 15.97 8.59 5.84
CA LEU A 378 15.19 9.49 4.97
C LEU A 378 13.78 8.97 4.71
N GLN A 379 13.62 7.65 4.55
CA GLN A 379 12.32 7.03 4.35
C GLN A 379 11.44 7.10 5.61
N ASP A 380 12.02 6.82 6.78
CA ASP A 380 11.29 6.75 8.05
C ASP A 380 10.94 8.14 8.62
N ASN A 381 11.72 9.16 8.27
CA ASN A 381 11.54 10.54 8.74
C ASN A 381 11.00 11.49 7.64
N MET A 382 10.43 10.94 6.58
CA MET A 382 9.82 11.75 5.52
C MET A 382 8.55 12.43 5.99
N ASP A 383 8.47 13.75 5.79
CA ASP A 383 7.33 14.59 6.13
C ASP A 383 6.92 15.50 4.97
N GLU A 384 5.89 16.33 5.17
CA GLU A 384 5.38 17.21 4.13
C GLU A 384 6.38 18.29 3.69
N THR A 385 7.42 18.57 4.49
CA THR A 385 8.44 19.59 4.22
C THR A 385 9.72 19.05 3.60
N SER A 386 9.95 17.73 3.70
CA SER A 386 11.17 17.05 3.25
C SER A 386 10.96 16.15 2.04
N CYS A 387 9.73 15.66 1.81
CA CYS A 387 9.45 14.69 0.75
C CYS A 387 9.91 15.11 -0.66
N LEU A 388 9.83 16.40 -1.00
CA LEU A 388 10.26 16.92 -2.29
C LEU A 388 11.79 16.96 -2.44
N ASP A 389 12.53 17.24 -1.36
CA ASP A 389 13.99 17.16 -1.38
C ASP A 389 14.46 15.72 -1.47
N VAL A 390 13.78 14.81 -0.75
CA VAL A 390 14.07 13.38 -0.81
C VAL A 390 13.86 12.87 -2.22
N LEU A 391 12.79 13.31 -2.89
CA LEU A 391 12.54 13.00 -4.29
C LEU A 391 13.64 13.53 -5.22
N ALA A 392 14.03 14.81 -5.06
CA ALA A 392 15.08 15.43 -5.87
C ALA A 392 16.45 14.75 -5.67
N LEU A 393 16.79 14.42 -4.42
CA LEU A 393 18.00 13.67 -4.08
C LEU A 393 17.96 12.26 -4.70
N ALA A 394 16.83 11.57 -4.58
CA ALA A 394 16.68 10.24 -5.15
C ALA A 394 16.89 10.23 -6.67
N GLU A 395 16.42 11.25 -7.38
CA GLU A 395 16.65 11.38 -8.81
C GLU A 395 18.11 11.72 -9.13
N ALA A 396 18.73 12.66 -8.39
CA ALA A 396 20.12 13.07 -8.60
C ALA A 396 21.11 11.90 -8.49
N PHE A 397 20.88 10.99 -7.53
CA PHE A 397 21.71 9.80 -7.33
C PHE A 397 21.12 8.52 -7.92
N SER A 398 20.06 8.60 -8.74
CA SER A 398 19.41 7.45 -9.37
C SER A 398 18.93 6.35 -8.40
N LEU A 399 18.47 6.76 -7.21
CA LEU A 399 17.94 5.90 -6.14
C LEU A 399 16.45 5.58 -6.37
N VAL A 400 16.19 4.65 -7.29
CA VAL A 400 14.85 4.34 -7.81
C VAL A 400 13.83 4.02 -6.71
N ASP A 401 14.21 3.25 -5.69
CA ASP A 401 13.28 2.77 -4.66
C ASP A 401 12.90 3.85 -3.64
N LEU A 402 13.83 4.78 -3.33
CA LEU A 402 13.55 5.94 -2.50
C LEU A 402 12.70 6.95 -3.28
N GLY A 403 13.01 7.18 -4.56
CA GLY A 403 12.26 8.09 -5.43
C GLY A 403 10.80 7.68 -5.58
N LYS A 404 10.51 6.39 -5.81
CA LYS A 404 9.13 5.88 -5.87
C LYS A 404 8.36 6.12 -4.56
N ARG A 405 9.01 5.87 -3.42
CA ARG A 405 8.39 6.07 -2.10
C ARG A 405 8.13 7.55 -1.82
N ALA A 406 9.07 8.43 -2.18
CA ALA A 406 8.87 9.86 -2.08
C ALA A 406 7.73 10.35 -3.00
N GLU A 407 7.66 9.88 -4.25
CA GLU A 407 6.56 10.19 -5.17
C GLU A 407 5.21 9.71 -4.60
N ASP A 408 5.11 8.47 -4.12
CA ASP A 408 3.89 7.94 -3.51
C ASP A 408 3.48 8.72 -2.24
N TYR A 409 4.44 9.17 -1.43
CA TYR A 409 4.19 10.05 -0.28
C TYR A 409 3.62 11.40 -0.72
N CYS A 410 4.26 12.05 -1.71
CA CYS A 410 3.79 13.31 -2.29
C CYS A 410 2.37 13.18 -2.87
N LEU A 411 2.06 12.07 -3.54
CA LEU A 411 0.72 11.82 -4.07
C LEU A 411 -0.32 11.64 -2.95
N THR A 412 0.04 10.95 -1.86
CA THR A 412 -0.85 10.66 -0.73
C THR A 412 -1.15 11.91 0.11
N HIS A 413 -0.17 12.78 0.27
CA HIS A 413 -0.23 14.00 1.10
C HIS A 413 -0.24 15.31 0.28
N PHE A 414 -0.63 15.23 -1.00
CA PHE A 414 -0.45 16.31 -1.99
C PHE A 414 -0.92 17.68 -1.52
N GLN A 415 -2.09 17.77 -0.86
CA GLN A 415 -2.63 19.06 -0.41
C GLN A 415 -1.69 19.79 0.56
N ARG A 416 -1.12 19.08 1.54
CA ARG A 416 -0.16 19.66 2.49
C ARG A 416 1.16 19.99 1.83
N VAL A 417 1.63 19.12 0.93
CA VAL A 417 2.88 19.34 0.18
C VAL A 417 2.74 20.58 -0.72
N ALA A 418 1.60 20.79 -1.35
CA ALA A 418 1.32 21.92 -2.22
C ALA A 418 1.28 23.28 -1.49
N GLU A 419 0.98 23.29 -0.20
CA GLU A 419 1.03 24.48 0.66
C GLU A 419 2.47 24.83 1.09
N GLY A 420 3.40 23.88 1.00
CA GLY A 420 4.80 24.06 1.39
C GLY A 420 5.60 24.95 0.45
N GLU A 421 6.62 25.65 0.98
CA GLU A 421 7.46 26.56 0.19
C GLU A 421 8.20 25.83 -0.94
N LYS A 422 8.71 24.62 -0.67
CA LYS A 422 9.49 23.81 -1.62
C LYS A 422 8.69 23.29 -2.81
N PHE A 423 7.36 23.31 -2.71
CA PHE A 423 6.51 23.00 -3.87
C PHE A 423 6.77 23.98 -5.01
N ARG A 424 7.11 25.24 -4.69
CA ARG A 424 7.46 26.28 -5.65
C ARG A 424 8.74 25.98 -6.43
N ASP A 425 9.63 25.17 -5.89
CA ASP A 425 10.93 24.82 -6.50
C ASP A 425 10.81 23.67 -7.52
N LEU A 426 9.65 23.01 -7.58
CA LEU A 426 9.43 21.92 -8.53
C LEU A 426 9.60 22.40 -9.97
N THR A 427 10.25 21.57 -10.78
CA THR A 427 10.27 21.75 -12.23
C THR A 427 8.87 21.53 -12.81
N CYS A 428 8.60 22.11 -13.99
CA CYS A 428 7.34 21.88 -14.69
C CYS A 428 7.10 20.38 -14.93
N ASP A 429 8.14 19.61 -15.26
CA ASP A 429 7.99 18.19 -15.56
C ASP A 429 7.70 17.35 -14.31
N HIS A 430 8.24 17.71 -13.13
CA HIS A 430 7.91 17.03 -11.87
C HIS A 430 6.49 17.33 -11.42
N LEU A 431 6.10 18.60 -11.47
CA LEU A 431 4.73 18.99 -11.13
C LEU A 431 3.74 18.29 -12.05
N MET A 432 3.99 18.28 -13.36
CA MET A 432 3.15 17.56 -14.30
C MET A 432 3.07 16.06 -14.00
N ARG A 433 4.20 15.42 -13.71
CA ARG A 433 4.24 14.01 -13.37
C ARG A 433 3.34 13.69 -12.17
N LEU A 434 3.32 14.54 -11.15
CA LEU A 434 2.41 14.39 -10.01
C LEU A 434 0.94 14.61 -10.42
N LEU A 435 0.65 15.67 -11.17
CA LEU A 435 -0.71 16.07 -11.57
C LEU A 435 -1.38 15.06 -12.52
N GLU A 436 -0.61 14.39 -13.37
CA GLU A 436 -1.10 13.39 -14.31
C GLU A 436 -1.55 12.10 -13.62
N ARG A 437 -1.07 11.82 -12.40
CA ARG A 437 -1.39 10.57 -11.69
C ARG A 437 -2.81 10.57 -11.14
N ASP A 438 -3.54 9.49 -11.42
CA ASP A 438 -4.87 9.25 -10.84
C ASP A 438 -4.83 8.97 -9.32
N LYS A 439 -3.68 8.57 -8.78
CA LYS A 439 -3.49 8.33 -7.34
C LYS A 439 -3.38 9.61 -6.51
N LEU A 440 -3.21 10.77 -7.13
CA LEU A 440 -3.03 12.04 -6.41
C LEU A 440 -4.23 12.30 -5.50
N ASN A 441 -3.98 12.47 -4.20
CA ASN A 441 -5.02 12.64 -3.20
C ASN A 441 -5.27 14.13 -2.96
N ALA A 442 -6.41 14.62 -3.46
CA ALA A 442 -6.89 15.97 -3.24
C ALA A 442 -8.39 15.96 -2.92
N GLU A 443 -8.83 16.82 -2.00
CA GLU A 443 -10.24 16.94 -1.59
C GLU A 443 -11.13 17.43 -2.74
N SER A 444 -10.59 18.30 -3.61
CA SER A 444 -11.25 18.80 -4.80
C SER A 444 -10.26 19.08 -5.94
N GLU A 445 -10.77 19.18 -7.17
CA GLU A 445 -9.96 19.67 -8.30
C GLU A 445 -9.61 21.16 -8.15
N LEU A 446 -10.39 21.93 -7.39
CA LEU A 446 -10.09 23.33 -7.12
C LEU A 446 -8.77 23.45 -6.34
N ASP A 447 -8.49 22.56 -5.42
CA ASP A 447 -7.23 22.56 -4.66
C ASP A 447 -6.03 22.30 -5.58
N VAL A 448 -6.20 21.41 -6.55
CA VAL A 448 -5.18 21.14 -7.57
C VAL A 448 -4.97 22.35 -8.48
N PHE A 449 -6.05 23.04 -8.87
CA PHE A 449 -5.97 24.29 -9.62
C PHE A 449 -5.23 25.38 -8.83
N ARG A 450 -5.57 25.56 -7.55
CA ARG A 450 -4.92 26.53 -6.66
C ARG A 450 -3.43 26.25 -6.49
N ALA A 451 -3.05 24.98 -6.35
CA ALA A 451 -1.64 24.56 -6.30
C ALA A 451 -0.88 24.96 -7.57
N VAL A 452 -1.46 24.71 -8.76
CA VAL A 452 -0.86 25.11 -10.04
C VAL A 452 -0.75 26.62 -10.17
N VAL A 453 -1.79 27.37 -9.78
CA VAL A 453 -1.79 28.83 -9.81
C VAL A 453 -0.71 29.39 -8.90
N SER A 454 -0.63 28.91 -7.65
CA SER A 454 0.41 29.29 -6.68
C SER A 454 1.81 29.07 -7.25
N TRP A 455 2.06 27.94 -7.90
CA TRP A 455 3.34 27.63 -8.52
C TRP A 455 3.70 28.59 -9.68
N ILE A 456 2.72 29.05 -10.46
CA ILE A 456 2.95 29.98 -11.58
C ILE A 456 3.15 31.42 -11.10
N GLU A 457 2.43 31.84 -10.05
CA GLU A 457 2.52 33.20 -9.51
C GLU A 457 3.91 33.55 -8.99
N GLU A 458 4.66 32.55 -8.52
CA GLU A 458 6.02 32.71 -8.01
C GLU A 458 7.01 33.24 -9.08
N ASP A 459 6.96 32.72 -10.31
CA ASP A 459 7.77 33.20 -11.43
C ASP A 459 6.90 33.36 -12.67
N ASN A 460 6.10 34.42 -12.63
CA ASN A 460 5.11 34.75 -13.65
C ASN A 460 5.77 34.92 -15.04
N GLU A 461 7.00 35.44 -15.13
CA GLU A 461 7.61 35.73 -16.43
C GLU A 461 8.03 34.46 -17.17
N GLN A 462 8.64 33.48 -16.48
CA GLN A 462 9.12 32.25 -17.12
C GLN A 462 8.04 31.16 -17.16
N ARG A 463 7.26 31.01 -16.08
CA ARG A 463 6.32 29.89 -15.90
C ARG A 463 4.99 30.08 -16.64
N LEU A 464 4.65 31.30 -17.06
CA LEU A 464 3.47 31.56 -17.90
C LEU A 464 3.48 30.74 -19.21
N SER A 465 4.67 30.41 -19.73
CA SER A 465 4.82 29.56 -20.92
C SER A 465 4.27 28.14 -20.69
N HIS A 466 4.37 27.61 -19.47
CA HIS A 466 3.93 26.28 -19.07
C HIS A 466 2.47 26.20 -18.65
N LEU A 467 1.82 27.34 -18.41
CA LEU A 467 0.41 27.42 -18.00
C LEU A 467 -0.50 26.60 -18.93
N SER A 468 -0.25 26.64 -20.24
CA SER A 468 -1.03 25.86 -21.21
C SER A 468 -0.98 24.34 -20.99
N ARG A 469 0.18 23.81 -20.59
CA ARG A 469 0.41 22.38 -20.38
C ARG A 469 -0.13 21.94 -19.01
N LEU A 470 0.10 22.74 -17.97
CA LEU A 470 -0.38 22.46 -16.61
C LEU A 470 -1.91 22.51 -16.49
N MET A 471 -2.58 23.44 -17.19
CA MET A 471 -4.04 23.51 -17.21
C MET A 471 -4.69 22.29 -17.88
N GLN A 472 -3.97 21.55 -18.73
CA GLN A 472 -4.48 20.29 -19.29
C GLN A 472 -4.51 19.17 -18.25
N SER A 473 -3.67 19.26 -17.21
CA SER A 473 -3.62 18.31 -16.10
C SER A 473 -4.67 18.60 -15.01
N VAL A 474 -5.31 19.78 -15.03
CA VAL A 474 -6.41 20.15 -14.11
C VAL A 474 -7.75 19.71 -14.68
N ARG A 475 -8.54 18.96 -13.91
CA ARG A 475 -9.76 18.30 -14.41
C ARG A 475 -11.00 19.16 -14.12
N PHE A 476 -11.07 20.35 -14.74
CA PHE A 476 -12.17 21.32 -14.59
C PHE A 476 -13.61 20.74 -14.64
N PRO A 477 -13.93 19.73 -15.48
CA PRO A 477 -15.28 19.17 -15.51
C PRO A 477 -15.75 18.51 -14.21
N LEU A 478 -14.84 18.24 -13.27
CA LEU A 478 -15.14 17.61 -11.98
C LEU A 478 -15.37 18.63 -10.85
N MET A 479 -15.25 19.93 -11.15
CA MET A 479 -15.47 21.02 -10.20
C MET A 479 -16.95 21.39 -10.08
N ARG A 480 -17.36 21.88 -8.91
CA ARG A 480 -18.70 22.43 -8.66
C ARG A 480 -18.88 23.81 -9.32
N PRO A 481 -20.12 24.27 -9.59
CA PRO A 481 -20.35 25.59 -10.16
C PRO A 481 -19.72 26.74 -9.37
N GLU A 482 -19.73 26.66 -8.04
CA GLU A 482 -19.13 27.66 -7.15
C GLU A 482 -17.60 27.71 -7.33
N GLU A 483 -16.97 26.54 -7.48
CA GLU A 483 -15.54 26.38 -7.71
C GLU A 483 -15.13 26.89 -9.10
N LEU A 484 -15.95 26.61 -10.12
CA LEU A 484 -15.74 27.11 -11.49
C LEU A 484 -15.85 28.64 -11.57
N GLN A 485 -16.74 29.27 -10.80
CA GLN A 485 -16.82 30.73 -10.69
C GLN A 485 -15.52 31.32 -10.11
N GLU A 486 -14.90 30.65 -9.14
CA GLU A 486 -13.59 31.06 -8.61
C GLU A 486 -12.51 31.01 -9.70
N VAL A 487 -12.46 29.90 -10.45
CA VAL A 487 -11.51 29.74 -11.57
C VAL A 487 -11.73 30.81 -12.65
N GLN A 488 -12.98 31.14 -12.98
CA GLN A 488 -13.33 32.19 -13.95
C GLN A 488 -12.77 33.57 -13.56
N ASN A 489 -12.76 33.87 -12.27
CA ASN A 489 -12.26 35.14 -11.73
C ASN A 489 -10.72 35.21 -11.64
N CYS A 490 -10.01 34.13 -11.98
CA CYS A 490 -8.55 34.10 -11.97
C CYS A 490 -7.95 34.96 -13.09
N LYS A 491 -7.28 36.06 -12.71
CA LYS A 491 -6.68 37.04 -13.64
C LYS A 491 -5.53 36.45 -14.48
N LEU A 492 -4.86 35.40 -14.01
CA LEU A 492 -3.73 34.79 -14.72
C LEU A 492 -4.15 34.13 -16.02
N LEU A 493 -5.34 33.53 -16.05
CA LEU A 493 -5.80 32.80 -17.22
C LEU A 493 -6.01 33.72 -18.43
N VAL A 494 -6.27 35.01 -18.23
CA VAL A 494 -6.43 35.99 -19.32
C VAL A 494 -5.09 36.31 -20.01
N ARG A 495 -3.96 36.07 -19.34
CA ARG A 495 -2.64 36.53 -19.78
C ARG A 495 -1.98 35.65 -20.83
N SER A 496 -2.42 34.40 -21.02
CA SER A 496 -1.85 33.47 -22.01
C SER A 496 -2.91 32.89 -22.94
N SER A 497 -2.51 32.47 -24.15
CA SER A 497 -3.41 31.77 -25.08
C SER A 497 -3.93 30.45 -24.50
N GLY A 498 -3.10 29.74 -23.74
CA GLY A 498 -3.48 28.52 -23.00
C GLY A 498 -4.50 28.79 -21.89
N GLY A 499 -4.29 29.85 -21.10
CA GLY A 499 -5.22 30.25 -20.05
C GLY A 499 -6.57 30.72 -20.60
N LYS A 500 -6.58 31.44 -21.74
CA LYS A 500 -7.81 31.81 -22.46
C LYS A 500 -8.57 30.56 -22.94
N THR A 501 -7.85 29.49 -23.27
CA THR A 501 -8.46 28.20 -23.62
C THR A 501 -9.10 27.56 -22.39
N ALA A 502 -8.43 27.55 -21.24
CA ALA A 502 -9.00 27.09 -19.97
C ALA A 502 -10.24 27.92 -19.56
N LEU A 503 -10.20 29.25 -19.67
CA LEU A 503 -11.36 30.12 -19.42
C LEU A 503 -12.52 29.83 -20.35
N ARG A 504 -12.26 29.54 -21.63
CA ARG A 504 -13.31 29.13 -22.57
C ARG A 504 -13.96 27.81 -22.12
N ILE A 505 -13.17 26.85 -21.64
CA ILE A 505 -13.67 25.59 -21.07
C ILE A 505 -14.53 25.85 -19.83
N VAL A 506 -14.04 26.63 -18.87
CA VAL A 506 -14.76 26.98 -17.63
C VAL A 506 -16.06 27.74 -17.93
N ASN A 507 -16.04 28.71 -18.83
CA ASN A 507 -17.23 29.44 -19.26
C ASN A 507 -18.27 28.50 -19.88
N ASN A 508 -17.85 27.58 -20.75
CA ASN A 508 -18.74 26.59 -21.33
C ASN A 508 -19.38 25.71 -20.23
N LEU A 509 -18.60 25.24 -19.25
CA LEU A 509 -19.08 24.43 -18.13
C LEU A 509 -20.09 25.18 -17.24
N LEU A 510 -19.85 26.47 -16.94
CA LEU A 510 -20.76 27.32 -16.17
C LEU A 510 -22.10 27.57 -16.88
N HIS A 511 -22.10 27.62 -18.22
CA HIS A 511 -23.31 27.79 -19.04
C HIS A 511 -24.02 26.45 -19.34
N GLY A 512 -23.60 25.36 -18.68
CA GLY A 512 -24.26 24.05 -18.76
C GLY A 512 -23.76 23.13 -19.86
N ASP A 513 -22.71 23.51 -20.61
CA ASP A 513 -22.08 22.65 -21.62
C ASP A 513 -21.13 21.65 -20.93
N ARG A 514 -21.72 20.66 -20.24
CA ARG A 514 -21.00 19.55 -19.57
C ARG A 514 -20.63 18.43 -20.54
N ARG A 515 -20.17 18.77 -21.76
CA ARG A 515 -19.60 17.77 -22.68
C ARG A 515 -18.40 17.14 -22.00
N THR A 516 -18.55 15.86 -21.67
CA THR A 516 -17.61 15.03 -20.92
C THR A 516 -16.28 14.93 -21.69
N SER A 517 -15.25 15.69 -21.28
CA SER A 517 -13.89 15.21 -21.50
C SER A 517 -13.65 14.00 -20.61
N ASP A 518 -12.82 13.04 -21.07
CA ASP A 518 -12.48 11.78 -20.40
C ASP A 518 -11.69 11.99 -19.08
N CYS A 519 -12.27 12.73 -18.13
CA CYS A 519 -11.66 13.05 -16.85
C CYS A 519 -12.14 12.05 -15.79
N LYS A 520 -11.26 11.13 -15.38
CA LYS A 520 -11.48 10.28 -14.21
C LYS A 520 -11.30 11.11 -12.93
N PRO A 521 -12.00 10.81 -11.82
CA PRO A 521 -11.67 11.36 -10.52
C PRO A 521 -10.29 10.85 -10.13
N ARG A 522 -9.56 11.67 -9.40
CA ARG A 522 -8.44 11.16 -8.63
C ARG A 522 -8.95 10.33 -7.42
N THR A 523 -8.07 9.52 -6.84
CA THR A 523 -8.22 8.48 -5.77
C THR A 523 -8.38 7.05 -6.33
N PRO A 524 -8.08 5.96 -5.56
CA PRO A 524 -8.68 4.67 -5.87
C PRO A 524 -10.16 4.76 -5.49
N ASN A 525 -10.91 5.52 -6.29
CA ASN A 525 -12.23 6.07 -6.01
C ASN A 525 -13.29 4.98 -6.14
N GLN A 526 -13.16 3.88 -5.41
CA GLN A 526 -14.16 2.83 -5.40
C GLN A 526 -15.37 3.28 -4.58
N VAL A 527 -16.56 3.02 -5.09
CA VAL A 527 -17.81 3.22 -4.38
C VAL A 527 -18.56 1.90 -4.32
N LEU A 528 -19.39 1.76 -3.30
CA LEU A 528 -20.31 0.63 -3.19
C LEU A 528 -21.44 0.80 -4.20
N VAL A 529 -21.61 -0.17 -5.10
CA VAL A 529 -22.66 -0.20 -6.12
C VAL A 529 -23.60 -1.36 -5.87
N LEU A 530 -24.90 -1.09 -5.91
CA LEU A 530 -25.99 -2.06 -5.87
C LEU A 530 -26.53 -2.30 -7.27
N VAL A 531 -26.79 -3.56 -7.59
CA VAL A 531 -27.21 -3.99 -8.92
C VAL A 531 -28.43 -4.89 -8.81
N GLY A 532 -29.49 -4.52 -9.52
CA GLY A 532 -30.73 -5.30 -9.62
C GLY A 532 -31.39 -5.61 -8.28
N GLY A 533 -31.86 -6.86 -8.16
CA GLY A 533 -32.68 -7.32 -7.04
C GLY A 533 -34.15 -7.03 -7.27
N ASP A 534 -34.99 -7.40 -6.32
CA ASP A 534 -36.42 -7.11 -6.35
C ASP A 534 -36.91 -6.67 -4.98
N CYS A 535 -38.05 -5.98 -4.94
CA CYS A 535 -38.68 -5.62 -3.67
C CYS A 535 -40.18 -5.70 -3.81
N VAL A 536 -40.86 -5.87 -2.68
CA VAL A 536 -42.32 -5.73 -2.61
C VAL A 536 -42.72 -4.27 -2.90
N ASN A 537 -43.73 -4.06 -3.74
CA ASN A 537 -44.26 -2.72 -4.01
C ASN A 537 -44.93 -2.10 -2.76
N GLU A 538 -45.16 -0.79 -2.76
CA GLU A 538 -45.69 -0.06 -1.58
C GLU A 538 -47.06 -0.58 -1.10
N ASN A 539 -47.84 -1.18 -1.99
CA ASN A 539 -49.16 -1.74 -1.70
C ASN A 539 -49.12 -3.20 -1.23
N PHE A 540 -47.94 -3.84 -1.17
CA PHE A 540 -47.76 -5.26 -0.82
C PHE A 540 -48.47 -6.24 -1.76
N GLU A 541 -48.73 -5.85 -3.01
CA GLU A 541 -49.49 -6.63 -3.99
C GLU A 541 -48.61 -7.53 -4.85
N ARG A 542 -47.39 -7.07 -5.18
CA ARG A 542 -46.45 -7.81 -6.04
C ARG A 542 -45.00 -7.45 -5.78
N ARG A 543 -44.10 -8.36 -6.14
CA ARG A 543 -42.66 -8.09 -6.21
C ARG A 543 -42.29 -7.46 -7.55
N GLU A 544 -41.49 -6.40 -7.48
CA GLU A 544 -41.06 -5.61 -8.62
C GLU A 544 -39.53 -5.66 -8.73
N PRO A 545 -39.01 -6.29 -9.80
CA PRO A 545 -37.59 -6.27 -10.11
C PRO A 545 -37.06 -4.83 -10.31
N ASN A 546 -35.92 -4.53 -9.70
CA ASN A 546 -35.26 -3.25 -9.77
C ASN A 546 -34.43 -3.12 -11.06
N LEU A 547 -34.67 -2.02 -11.79
CA LEU A 547 -33.93 -1.67 -13.01
C LEU A 547 -32.69 -0.82 -12.72
N CYS A 548 -32.66 -0.14 -11.58
CA CYS A 548 -31.68 0.91 -11.31
C CYS A 548 -30.46 0.34 -10.58
N LEU A 549 -29.27 0.63 -11.11
CA LEU A 549 -28.02 0.51 -10.38
C LEU A 549 -27.88 1.73 -9.46
N TRP A 550 -27.58 1.50 -8.20
CA TRP A 550 -27.38 2.57 -7.22
C TRP A 550 -25.92 2.60 -6.78
N PHE A 551 -25.38 3.77 -6.47
CA PHE A 551 -24.10 3.86 -5.78
C PHE A 551 -24.21 4.69 -4.51
N ALA A 552 -23.46 4.28 -3.49
CA ALA A 552 -23.33 5.03 -2.25
C ALA A 552 -22.41 6.22 -2.50
N ARG A 553 -22.98 7.42 -2.61
CA ARG A 553 -22.21 8.65 -2.82
C ARG A 553 -21.52 9.11 -1.55
N ARG A 554 -22.23 9.04 -0.41
CA ARG A 554 -21.72 9.51 0.87
C ARG A 554 -22.36 8.75 2.03
N PHE A 555 -21.54 8.38 3.02
CA PHE A 555 -22.01 7.93 4.32
C PHE A 555 -22.09 9.15 5.24
N MET A 556 -23.26 9.42 5.81
CA MET A 556 -23.55 10.59 6.64
C MET A 556 -23.82 10.16 8.08
N ARG A 557 -23.34 10.98 9.03
CA ARG A 557 -23.69 10.91 10.44
C ARG A 557 -24.51 12.15 10.77
N GLY A 558 -25.78 11.96 11.12
CA GLY A 558 -26.67 13.04 11.54
C GLY A 558 -26.47 13.42 13.01
N GLU A 559 -27.34 14.29 13.54
CA GLU A 559 -27.39 14.56 14.98
C GLU A 559 -27.80 13.29 15.75
N GLY A 560 -27.01 12.90 16.75
CA GLY A 560 -27.21 11.69 17.55
C GLY A 560 -26.63 10.41 16.92
N LEU A 561 -27.28 9.26 17.14
CA LEU A 561 -26.84 7.94 16.65
C LEU A 561 -27.32 7.64 15.21
N ILE A 562 -27.90 8.61 14.51
CA ILE A 562 -28.50 8.40 13.19
C ILE A 562 -27.40 8.36 12.13
N ARG A 563 -27.26 7.21 11.45
CA ARG A 563 -26.40 7.05 10.27
C ARG A 563 -27.27 6.88 9.01
N THR A 564 -26.93 7.59 7.94
CA THR A 564 -27.65 7.54 6.66
C THR A 564 -26.68 7.43 5.50
N ILE A 565 -27.15 6.91 4.37
CA ILE A 565 -26.36 6.76 3.16
C ILE A 565 -27.04 7.57 2.06
N GLU A 566 -26.31 8.51 1.44
CA GLU A 566 -26.75 9.20 0.24
C GLU A 566 -26.57 8.25 -0.95
N TRP A 567 -27.68 7.67 -1.42
CA TRP A 567 -27.70 6.83 -2.62
C TRP A 567 -28.03 7.66 -3.85
N ARG A 568 -27.34 7.40 -4.95
CA ARG A 568 -27.66 7.99 -6.26
C ARG A 568 -27.80 6.93 -7.33
N PRO A 569 -28.70 7.15 -8.31
CA PRO A 569 -28.79 6.26 -9.47
C PRO A 569 -27.51 6.40 -10.31
N LEU A 570 -26.93 5.26 -10.69
CA LEU A 570 -25.75 5.16 -11.55
C LEU A 570 -26.14 4.96 -13.02
N ALA A 571 -26.98 3.96 -13.27
CA ALA A 571 -27.43 3.57 -14.60
C ALA A 571 -28.70 2.72 -14.48
N SER A 572 -29.44 2.58 -15.58
CA SER A 572 -30.54 1.61 -15.67
C SER A 572 -30.09 0.40 -16.49
N LEU A 573 -30.51 -0.80 -16.09
CA LEU A 573 -30.35 -2.02 -16.88
C LEU A 573 -31.11 -1.88 -18.21
N HIS A 574 -30.45 -2.15 -19.33
CA HIS A 574 -31.02 -2.05 -20.70
C HIS A 574 -31.74 -3.33 -21.18
N GLU A 575 -31.54 -4.44 -20.48
CA GLU A 575 -32.20 -5.73 -20.70
C GLU A 575 -32.92 -6.12 -19.40
N PRO A 576 -33.96 -6.99 -19.45
CA PRO A 576 -35.01 -6.96 -18.45
C PRO A 576 -34.50 -7.04 -17.02
N PRO A 577 -35.21 -6.39 -16.07
CA PRO A 577 -34.73 -6.29 -14.71
C PRO A 577 -34.55 -7.69 -14.12
N ARG A 578 -33.56 -7.82 -13.24
CA ARG A 578 -33.12 -9.13 -12.79
C ARG A 578 -32.77 -9.19 -11.32
N PHE A 579 -33.05 -10.34 -10.74
CA PHE A 579 -32.71 -10.74 -9.37
C PHE A 579 -32.04 -12.12 -9.42
N ARG A 580 -31.36 -12.55 -8.35
CA ARG A 580 -30.61 -13.82 -8.27
C ARG A 580 -29.49 -13.97 -9.31
N HIS A 581 -29.03 -12.83 -9.81
CA HIS A 581 -27.91 -12.73 -10.73
C HIS A 581 -26.61 -12.57 -9.95
N CYS A 582 -25.48 -12.81 -10.58
CA CYS A 582 -24.18 -12.49 -10.00
C CYS A 582 -23.56 -11.29 -10.69
N VAL A 583 -22.70 -10.59 -9.94
CA VAL A 583 -21.86 -9.53 -10.48
C VAL A 583 -20.39 -9.82 -10.23
N CYS A 584 -19.55 -9.41 -11.17
CA CYS A 584 -18.10 -9.49 -11.06
C CYS A 584 -17.47 -8.20 -11.55
N VAL A 585 -16.35 -7.80 -10.97
CA VAL A 585 -15.59 -6.63 -11.42
C VAL A 585 -14.24 -7.10 -11.94
N LEU A 586 -14.02 -6.90 -13.23
CA LEU A 586 -12.75 -7.21 -13.89
C LEU A 586 -12.26 -5.96 -14.62
N ASN A 587 -11.05 -5.51 -14.31
CA ASN A 587 -10.45 -4.32 -14.91
C ASN A 587 -11.38 -3.08 -14.82
N ASN A 588 -12.00 -2.87 -13.66
CA ASN A 588 -13.00 -1.83 -13.41
C ASN A 588 -14.24 -1.85 -14.32
N THR A 589 -14.50 -2.98 -14.99
CA THR A 589 -15.72 -3.21 -15.77
C THR A 589 -16.63 -4.12 -14.97
N LEU A 590 -17.90 -3.74 -14.87
CA LEU A 590 -18.92 -4.52 -14.18
C LEU A 590 -19.50 -5.57 -15.12
N TYR A 591 -19.44 -6.83 -14.73
CA TYR A 591 -20.09 -7.94 -15.42
C TYR A 591 -21.34 -8.34 -14.64
N ILE A 592 -22.46 -8.47 -15.33
CA ILE A 592 -23.76 -8.86 -14.78
C ILE A 592 -24.21 -10.12 -15.50
N LEU A 593 -24.39 -11.19 -14.75
CA LEU A 593 -24.46 -12.55 -15.30
C LEU A 593 -25.76 -13.21 -14.86
N GLY A 594 -26.48 -13.82 -15.79
CA GLY A 594 -27.65 -14.66 -15.51
C GLY A 594 -28.74 -13.97 -14.70
N GLY A 595 -29.34 -14.73 -13.79
CA GLY A 595 -30.45 -14.33 -12.91
C GLY A 595 -31.82 -14.66 -13.49
N ARG A 596 -32.87 -14.09 -12.90
CA ARG A 596 -34.26 -14.24 -13.35
C ARG A 596 -34.91 -12.92 -13.68
N LYS A 597 -35.79 -12.92 -14.67
CA LYS A 597 -36.65 -11.78 -15.01
C LYS A 597 -37.90 -11.69 -14.14
N TYR A 598 -38.54 -12.83 -13.92
CA TYR A 598 -39.73 -13.01 -13.08
C TYR A 598 -39.66 -14.38 -12.40
N TYR A 599 -40.65 -14.69 -11.57
CA TYR A 599 -40.76 -15.96 -10.85
C TYR A 599 -41.28 -17.13 -11.70
N GLY A 600 -41.37 -16.98 -13.03
CA GLY A 600 -41.75 -18.06 -13.93
C GLY A 600 -40.60 -19.04 -14.19
N ALA A 601 -40.95 -20.29 -14.47
CA ALA A 601 -39.98 -21.37 -14.75
C ALA A 601 -39.10 -21.10 -15.99
N LEU A 602 -39.60 -20.30 -16.94
CA LEU A 602 -38.90 -19.98 -18.20
C LEU A 602 -38.15 -18.64 -18.15
N ASP A 603 -38.13 -17.97 -17.00
CA ASP A 603 -37.57 -16.62 -16.85
C ASP A 603 -36.10 -16.59 -16.42
N ILE A 604 -35.45 -17.76 -16.33
CA ILE A 604 -34.01 -17.87 -16.01
C ILE A 604 -33.18 -17.44 -17.23
N LEU A 605 -32.25 -16.53 -16.99
CA LEU A 605 -31.45 -15.90 -18.00
C LEU A 605 -30.11 -16.63 -18.17
N LYS A 606 -29.72 -16.83 -19.43
CA LYS A 606 -28.34 -17.16 -19.83
C LYS A 606 -27.52 -15.94 -20.28
N THR A 607 -28.15 -14.77 -20.22
CA THR A 607 -27.62 -13.52 -20.73
C THR A 607 -26.47 -13.01 -19.85
N ALA A 608 -25.45 -12.44 -20.48
CA ALA A 608 -24.35 -11.76 -19.81
C ALA A 608 -24.20 -10.33 -20.36
N LEU A 609 -24.04 -9.36 -19.46
CA LEU A 609 -23.87 -7.96 -19.79
C LEU A 609 -22.55 -7.48 -19.18
N ARG A 610 -21.86 -6.58 -19.87
CA ARG A 610 -20.83 -5.75 -19.24
C ARG A 610 -21.22 -4.29 -19.27
N PHE A 611 -20.90 -3.58 -18.20
CA PHE A 611 -21.07 -2.15 -18.05
C PHE A 611 -19.72 -1.51 -17.78
N ASP A 612 -19.34 -0.60 -18.66
CA ASP A 612 -18.19 0.26 -18.44
C ASP A 612 -18.65 1.50 -17.65
N PRO A 613 -18.27 1.63 -16.36
CA PRO A 613 -18.67 2.77 -15.55
C PRO A 613 -18.02 4.08 -16.00
N VAL A 614 -16.89 4.02 -16.73
CA VAL A 614 -16.19 5.20 -17.24
C VAL A 614 -16.93 5.78 -18.45
N GLN A 615 -17.31 4.91 -19.39
CA GLN A 615 -18.02 5.32 -20.59
C GLN A 615 -19.55 5.41 -20.40
N GLY A 616 -20.07 4.85 -19.29
CA GLY A 616 -21.50 4.70 -19.07
C GLY A 616 -22.17 3.78 -20.10
N ARG A 617 -21.40 2.88 -20.73
CA ARG A 617 -21.85 2.06 -21.86
C ARG A 617 -22.14 0.63 -21.43
N TRP A 618 -23.21 0.11 -22.00
CA TRP A 618 -23.61 -1.27 -21.85
C TRP A 618 -23.24 -2.06 -23.09
N GLU A 619 -22.78 -3.28 -22.88
CA GLU A 619 -22.52 -4.21 -23.95
C GLU A 619 -23.08 -5.58 -23.61
N ARG A 620 -23.75 -6.16 -24.59
CA ARG A 620 -24.26 -7.52 -24.53
C ARG A 620 -23.15 -8.48 -24.91
N LEU A 621 -22.77 -9.33 -23.97
CA LEU A 621 -21.82 -10.40 -24.20
C LEU A 621 -22.53 -11.62 -24.80
N PRO A 622 -21.79 -12.59 -25.38
CA PRO A 622 -22.37 -13.87 -25.75
C PRO A 622 -23.06 -14.56 -24.58
N ASP A 623 -24.07 -15.34 -24.90
CA ASP A 623 -24.80 -16.12 -23.90
C ASP A 623 -23.94 -17.23 -23.33
N MET A 624 -24.13 -17.48 -22.04
CA MET A 624 -23.72 -18.73 -21.43
C MET A 624 -24.44 -19.90 -22.12
N SER A 625 -23.84 -21.09 -22.06
CA SER A 625 -24.43 -22.30 -22.62
C SER A 625 -25.72 -22.71 -21.91
N SER A 626 -25.76 -22.53 -20.58
CA SER A 626 -26.93 -22.82 -19.74
C SER A 626 -27.49 -21.55 -19.07
N PRO A 627 -28.82 -21.42 -18.92
CA PRO A 627 -29.42 -20.41 -18.05
C PRO A 627 -29.11 -20.72 -16.59
N ARG A 628 -28.87 -19.67 -15.78
CA ARG A 628 -28.43 -19.83 -14.37
C ARG A 628 -29.03 -18.76 -13.46
N ASP A 629 -29.62 -19.16 -12.35
CA ASP A 629 -29.86 -18.32 -11.17
C ASP A 629 -29.34 -19.00 -9.89
N TYR A 630 -29.16 -18.26 -8.80
CA TYR A 630 -28.55 -18.77 -7.56
C TYR A 630 -27.21 -19.51 -7.78
N PHE A 631 -26.43 -19.07 -8.77
CA PHE A 631 -25.08 -19.56 -9.03
C PHE A 631 -24.05 -18.69 -8.30
N ALA A 632 -22.77 -19.03 -8.44
CA ALA A 632 -21.68 -18.20 -7.93
C ALA A 632 -20.78 -17.74 -9.08
N ALA A 633 -20.25 -16.53 -9.02
CA ALA A 633 -19.36 -16.00 -10.05
C ALA A 633 -18.15 -15.27 -9.46
N VAL A 634 -16.99 -15.37 -10.12
CA VAL A 634 -15.76 -14.70 -9.67
C VAL A 634 -14.81 -14.37 -10.82
N CYS A 635 -13.99 -13.34 -10.60
CA CYS A 635 -12.86 -13.03 -11.46
C CYS A 635 -11.63 -13.82 -11.02
N HIS A 636 -11.02 -14.56 -11.93
CA HIS A 636 -9.80 -15.31 -11.65
C HIS A 636 -8.85 -15.28 -12.85
N ARG A 637 -7.60 -14.87 -12.63
CA ARG A 637 -6.54 -14.78 -13.67
C ARG A 637 -7.01 -14.08 -14.96
N GLY A 638 -7.68 -12.93 -14.84
CA GLY A 638 -8.13 -12.15 -15.98
C GLY A 638 -9.40 -12.65 -16.68
N LYS A 639 -10.05 -13.68 -16.14
CA LYS A 639 -11.27 -14.28 -16.71
C LYS A 639 -12.41 -14.28 -15.72
N VAL A 640 -13.63 -14.45 -16.21
CA VAL A 640 -14.85 -14.52 -15.37
C VAL A 640 -15.33 -15.97 -15.34
N PHE A 641 -15.47 -16.54 -14.17
CA PHE A 641 -15.98 -17.89 -13.96
C PHE A 641 -17.39 -17.84 -13.39
N VAL A 642 -18.27 -18.72 -13.87
CA VAL A 642 -19.62 -18.96 -13.33
C VAL A 642 -19.74 -20.44 -12.97
N LEU A 643 -20.16 -20.71 -11.74
CA LEU A 643 -20.15 -22.05 -11.15
C LEU A 643 -21.56 -22.43 -10.72
N GLY A 644 -22.04 -23.59 -11.19
CA GLY A 644 -23.31 -24.18 -10.80
C GLY A 644 -24.54 -23.28 -11.03
N GLY A 645 -25.46 -23.28 -10.06
CA GLY A 645 -26.76 -22.62 -10.10
C GLY A 645 -27.90 -23.52 -10.53
N ASN A 646 -29.08 -22.92 -10.65
CA ASN A 646 -30.27 -23.60 -11.16
C ASN A 646 -30.46 -23.27 -12.65
N CYS A 647 -30.74 -24.29 -13.47
CA CYS A 647 -31.11 -24.11 -14.87
C CYS A 647 -32.63 -24.12 -15.12
N ASP A 648 -33.38 -24.64 -14.15
CA ASP A 648 -34.84 -24.61 -14.05
C ASP A 648 -35.23 -24.70 -12.56
N ASP A 649 -36.52 -24.84 -12.26
CA ASP A 649 -36.99 -24.89 -10.86
C ASP A 649 -36.65 -26.20 -10.13
N MET A 650 -36.18 -27.24 -10.84
CA MET A 650 -35.99 -28.59 -10.31
C MET A 650 -34.52 -29.04 -10.34
N ASN A 651 -33.68 -28.45 -11.18
CA ASN A 651 -32.34 -28.94 -11.49
C ASN A 651 -31.25 -27.92 -11.16
N CYS A 652 -30.29 -28.36 -10.35
CA CYS A 652 -29.03 -27.67 -10.13
C CYS A 652 -27.98 -28.13 -11.15
N LEU A 653 -27.05 -27.25 -11.48
CA LEU A 653 -25.92 -27.49 -12.38
C LEU A 653 -24.65 -27.73 -11.57
N ASP A 654 -23.79 -28.61 -12.08
CA ASP A 654 -22.39 -28.80 -11.71
C ASP A 654 -21.44 -28.09 -12.68
N SER A 655 -21.90 -27.85 -13.91
CA SER A 655 -21.11 -27.22 -14.97
C SER A 655 -20.55 -25.85 -14.55
N VAL A 656 -19.28 -25.64 -14.90
CA VAL A 656 -18.57 -24.37 -14.74
C VAL A 656 -18.27 -23.81 -16.13
N GLU A 657 -18.54 -22.53 -16.32
CA GLU A 657 -18.21 -21.83 -17.56
C GLU A 657 -17.24 -20.68 -17.27
N CYS A 658 -16.32 -20.47 -18.20
CA CYS A 658 -15.30 -19.44 -18.14
C CYS A 658 -15.47 -18.51 -19.35
N TYR A 659 -15.70 -17.24 -19.09
CA TYR A 659 -15.67 -16.18 -20.09
C TYR A 659 -14.27 -15.59 -20.19
N SER A 660 -13.74 -15.57 -21.41
CA SER A 660 -12.45 -14.97 -21.72
C SER A 660 -12.68 -13.64 -22.45
N PRO A 661 -12.35 -12.50 -21.81
CA PRO A 661 -12.52 -11.20 -22.45
C PRO A 661 -11.70 -11.01 -23.73
N ASP A 662 -10.57 -11.70 -23.85
CA ASP A 662 -9.63 -11.58 -24.97
C ASP A 662 -10.21 -12.08 -26.30
N ASP A 663 -10.98 -13.17 -26.25
CA ASP A 663 -11.63 -13.76 -27.43
C ASP A 663 -13.15 -13.56 -27.43
N ASN A 664 -13.70 -12.93 -26.39
CA ASN A 664 -15.13 -12.71 -26.18
C ASN A 664 -15.93 -14.02 -26.33
N THR A 665 -15.48 -15.09 -25.66
CA THR A 665 -16.18 -16.39 -25.69
C THR A 665 -16.37 -17.00 -24.31
N TRP A 666 -17.45 -17.79 -24.17
CA TRP A 666 -17.64 -18.70 -23.06
C TRP A 666 -17.12 -20.09 -23.42
N ARG A 667 -16.43 -20.74 -22.47
CA ARG A 667 -15.93 -22.11 -22.60
C ARG A 667 -16.26 -22.90 -21.35
N LEU A 668 -16.53 -24.20 -21.51
CA LEU A 668 -16.68 -25.10 -20.38
C LEU A 668 -15.32 -25.29 -19.69
N SER A 669 -15.36 -25.30 -18.36
CA SER A 669 -14.25 -25.62 -17.46
C SER A 669 -14.54 -26.96 -16.77
N HIS A 670 -13.63 -27.45 -15.94
CA HIS A 670 -13.87 -28.66 -15.15
C HIS A 670 -15.15 -28.49 -14.29
N PRO A 671 -16.10 -29.45 -14.28
CA PRO A 671 -17.32 -29.31 -13.48
C PRO A 671 -17.03 -29.37 -11.97
N LEU A 672 -17.99 -28.91 -11.17
CA LEU A 672 -18.02 -29.17 -9.73
C LEU A 672 -18.28 -30.67 -9.47
N ASP A 673 -17.81 -31.18 -8.33
CA ASP A 673 -18.08 -32.57 -7.93
C ASP A 673 -19.57 -32.85 -7.66
N VAL A 674 -20.33 -31.80 -7.33
CA VAL A 674 -21.74 -31.88 -6.97
C VAL A 674 -22.49 -30.71 -7.60
N PRO A 675 -23.68 -30.94 -8.20
CA PRO A 675 -24.55 -29.86 -8.67
C PRO A 675 -25.08 -29.02 -7.50
N LEU A 676 -24.91 -27.70 -7.55
CA LEU A 676 -25.20 -26.81 -6.41
C LEU A 676 -25.84 -25.48 -6.78
N CYS A 677 -26.77 -25.03 -5.93
CA CYS A 677 -27.34 -23.69 -5.88
C CYS A 677 -26.96 -22.97 -4.59
N GLY A 678 -27.03 -21.63 -4.58
CA GLY A 678 -26.87 -20.80 -3.37
C GLY A 678 -25.54 -20.99 -2.65
N HIS A 679 -24.50 -21.46 -3.33
CA HIS A 679 -23.14 -21.54 -2.79
C HIS A 679 -22.43 -20.20 -3.01
N ALA A 680 -21.36 -19.96 -2.25
CA ALA A 680 -20.56 -18.74 -2.38
C ALA A 680 -19.16 -19.05 -2.88
N VAL A 681 -18.61 -18.16 -3.70
CA VAL A 681 -17.24 -18.25 -4.23
C VAL A 681 -16.45 -16.99 -3.91
N ALA A 682 -15.16 -17.14 -3.59
CA ALA A 682 -14.24 -16.03 -3.40
C ALA A 682 -12.83 -16.42 -3.84
N VAL A 683 -12.03 -15.43 -4.26
CA VAL A 683 -10.63 -15.64 -4.61
C VAL A 683 -9.73 -15.07 -3.53
N LEU A 684 -8.86 -15.90 -2.96
CA LEU A 684 -7.86 -15.50 -1.97
C LEU A 684 -6.53 -16.15 -2.34
N ASN A 685 -5.44 -15.38 -2.28
CA ASN A 685 -4.08 -15.84 -2.61
C ASN A 685 -3.95 -16.51 -4.00
N GLY A 686 -4.80 -16.12 -4.96
CA GLY A 686 -4.78 -16.70 -6.30
C GLY A 686 -5.40 -18.10 -6.39
N GLU A 687 -6.27 -18.49 -5.45
CA GLU A 687 -7.05 -19.73 -5.47
C GLU A 687 -8.55 -19.40 -5.37
N MET A 688 -9.41 -20.20 -6.02
CA MET A 688 -10.87 -20.06 -5.92
C MET A 688 -11.40 -20.98 -4.83
N PHE A 689 -12.07 -20.41 -3.84
CA PHE A 689 -12.73 -21.16 -2.77
C PHE A 689 -14.22 -21.19 -3.02
N VAL A 690 -14.85 -22.36 -2.85
CA VAL A 690 -16.30 -22.60 -2.98
C VAL A 690 -16.82 -23.10 -1.65
N SER A 691 -17.86 -22.44 -1.10
CA SER A 691 -18.42 -22.79 0.21
C SER A 691 -19.92 -23.06 0.15
N GLY A 692 -20.33 -24.11 0.86
CA GLY A 692 -21.72 -24.50 1.09
C GLY A 692 -22.55 -24.70 -0.17
N GLY A 693 -23.83 -24.34 -0.10
CA GLY A 693 -24.83 -24.49 -1.15
C GLY A 693 -25.85 -25.60 -0.88
N CYS A 694 -26.84 -25.67 -1.76
CA CYS A 694 -27.94 -26.63 -1.80
C CYS A 694 -27.88 -27.51 -3.04
N ASP A 695 -28.23 -28.79 -2.94
CA ASP A 695 -28.53 -29.62 -4.12
C ASP A 695 -30.03 -29.58 -4.49
N SER A 696 -30.41 -30.20 -5.60
CA SER A 696 -31.81 -30.32 -6.06
C SER A 696 -32.71 -31.13 -5.12
N ARG A 697 -32.13 -31.82 -4.12
CA ARG A 697 -32.85 -32.53 -3.07
C ARG A 697 -32.95 -31.71 -1.79
N LEU A 698 -32.62 -30.41 -1.85
CA LEU A 698 -32.67 -29.45 -0.76
C LEU A 698 -31.68 -29.77 0.39
N ARG A 699 -30.64 -30.54 0.11
CA ARG A 699 -29.60 -30.82 1.10
C ARG A 699 -28.58 -29.69 1.07
N CYS A 700 -28.41 -29.01 2.20
CA CYS A 700 -27.34 -28.04 2.38
C CYS A 700 -26.03 -28.74 2.68
N TYR A 701 -24.92 -28.13 2.28
CA TYR A 701 -23.58 -28.65 2.55
C TYR A 701 -22.80 -27.71 3.46
N PRO A 702 -21.97 -28.23 4.38
CA PRO A 702 -21.02 -27.44 5.16
C PRO A 702 -19.66 -27.33 4.46
N CYS A 703 -19.53 -27.82 3.23
CA CYS A 703 -18.23 -28.01 2.58
C CYS A 703 -17.51 -26.69 2.24
N LEU A 704 -16.18 -26.79 2.22
CA LEU A 704 -15.29 -25.82 1.60
C LEU A 704 -14.40 -26.57 0.60
N TRP A 705 -14.33 -26.08 -0.63
CA TRP A 705 -13.48 -26.62 -1.69
C TRP A 705 -12.57 -25.55 -2.27
N VAL A 706 -11.36 -25.95 -2.64
CA VAL A 706 -10.54 -25.19 -3.59
C VAL A 706 -10.89 -25.72 -4.99
N TYR A 707 -11.29 -24.83 -5.87
CA TYR A 707 -11.62 -25.17 -7.25
C TYR A 707 -10.48 -24.75 -8.18
N ASP A 708 -9.96 -25.72 -8.94
CA ASP A 708 -9.00 -25.51 -10.01
C ASP A 708 -9.70 -25.72 -11.37
N PRO A 709 -9.60 -24.77 -12.33
CA PRO A 709 -10.24 -24.90 -13.64
C PRO A 709 -9.84 -26.13 -14.46
N VAL A 710 -8.66 -26.71 -14.20
CA VAL A 710 -8.11 -27.85 -14.93
C VAL A 710 -8.41 -29.16 -14.19
N HIS A 711 -8.26 -29.16 -12.87
CA HIS A 711 -8.27 -30.36 -12.04
C HIS A 711 -9.56 -30.57 -11.22
N GLY A 712 -10.47 -29.59 -11.16
CA GLY A 712 -11.72 -29.68 -10.41
C GLY A 712 -11.59 -29.31 -8.93
N CYS A 713 -12.37 -29.95 -8.07
CA CYS A 713 -12.48 -29.59 -6.66
C CYS A 713 -11.52 -30.39 -5.76
N SER A 714 -10.85 -29.69 -4.85
CA SER A 714 -10.07 -30.27 -3.75
C SER A 714 -10.68 -29.89 -2.40
N LYS A 715 -10.88 -30.88 -1.51
CA LYS A 715 -11.56 -30.67 -0.22
C LYS A 715 -10.68 -29.97 0.81
N ARG A 716 -11.29 -29.04 1.55
CA ARG A 716 -10.74 -28.37 2.74
C ARG A 716 -11.62 -28.65 3.95
N LEU A 717 -11.21 -28.18 5.13
CA LEU A 717 -12.00 -28.37 6.35
C LEU A 717 -13.41 -27.75 6.18
N PRO A 718 -14.50 -28.49 6.46
CA PRO A 718 -15.86 -27.95 6.35
C PRO A 718 -16.13 -26.89 7.43
N MET A 719 -17.09 -26.00 7.15
CA MET A 719 -17.64 -25.05 8.12
C MET A 719 -18.09 -25.76 9.39
N THR A 720 -17.97 -25.07 10.53
CA THR A 720 -18.29 -25.63 11.84
C THR A 720 -19.75 -25.41 12.24
N ALA A 721 -20.43 -24.42 11.65
CA ALA A 721 -21.82 -24.13 11.97
C ALA A 721 -22.81 -25.06 11.22
N GLY A 722 -23.34 -26.04 11.95
CA GLY A 722 -24.54 -26.81 11.57
C GLY A 722 -24.34 -27.83 10.45
N GLU A 723 -25.45 -28.34 9.92
CA GLU A 723 -25.46 -29.36 8.84
C GLU A 723 -25.19 -28.76 7.44
N GLY A 724 -24.84 -27.48 7.36
CA GLY A 724 -24.59 -26.76 6.12
C GLY A 724 -25.34 -25.44 6.02
N ARG A 725 -25.05 -24.68 4.97
CA ARG A 725 -25.71 -23.40 4.67
C ARG A 725 -25.80 -23.14 3.16
N ALA A 726 -26.78 -22.34 2.76
CA ALA A 726 -26.94 -21.86 1.38
C ALA A 726 -27.44 -20.41 1.39
N GLY A 727 -27.37 -19.71 0.26
CA GLY A 727 -27.77 -18.31 0.12
C GLY A 727 -26.94 -17.34 0.96
N HIS A 728 -25.76 -17.77 1.44
CA HIS A 728 -24.82 -16.96 2.20
C HIS A 728 -23.83 -16.26 1.26
N VAL A 729 -23.07 -15.32 1.80
CA VAL A 729 -21.97 -14.65 1.09
C VAL A 729 -20.63 -15.10 1.63
N MET A 730 -19.60 -15.07 0.79
CA MET A 730 -18.21 -15.28 1.17
C MET A 730 -17.37 -14.10 0.71
N LEU A 731 -16.69 -13.45 1.65
CA LEU A 731 -15.91 -12.23 1.42
C LEU A 731 -14.46 -12.44 1.84
N VAL A 732 -13.55 -11.66 1.25
CA VAL A 732 -12.14 -11.65 1.61
C VAL A 732 -11.87 -10.52 2.60
N MET A 733 -11.24 -10.84 3.73
CA MET A 733 -10.83 -9.85 4.73
C MET A 733 -9.37 -10.08 5.11
N GLY A 734 -8.47 -9.23 4.58
CA GLY A 734 -7.03 -9.43 4.74
C GLY A 734 -6.60 -10.78 4.16
N HIS A 735 -6.14 -11.68 5.02
CA HIS A 735 -5.67 -13.04 4.65
C HIS A 735 -6.67 -14.15 4.98
N ARG A 736 -7.94 -13.82 5.26
CA ARG A 736 -8.97 -14.78 5.66
C ARG A 736 -10.20 -14.67 4.76
N LEU A 737 -10.96 -15.76 4.68
CA LEU A 737 -12.31 -15.77 4.11
C LEU A 737 -13.33 -15.62 5.22
N VAL A 738 -14.41 -14.89 5.00
CA VAL A 738 -15.52 -14.74 5.95
C VAL A 738 -16.81 -15.18 5.28
N VAL A 739 -17.51 -16.13 5.90
CA VAL A 739 -18.86 -16.54 5.48
C VAL A 739 -19.90 -15.90 6.40
N ALA A 740 -20.92 -15.28 5.80
CA ALA A 740 -21.94 -14.54 6.53
C ALA A 740 -23.34 -14.72 5.93
N GLY A 741 -24.35 -14.80 6.80
CA GLY A 741 -25.75 -14.89 6.40
C GLY A 741 -26.15 -16.27 5.84
N GLY A 742 -27.22 -16.25 5.05
CA GLY A 742 -27.83 -17.41 4.42
C GLY A 742 -28.84 -18.13 5.30
N LEU A 743 -29.21 -19.33 4.84
CA LEU A 743 -30.13 -20.24 5.51
C LEU A 743 -29.39 -21.44 6.09
N LYS A 744 -29.97 -22.05 7.12
CA LYS A 744 -29.53 -23.32 7.70
C LYS A 744 -30.67 -24.34 7.70
N PRO A 745 -30.37 -25.65 7.57
CA PRO A 745 -31.37 -26.69 7.77
C PRO A 745 -31.96 -26.66 9.18
N VAL A 746 -33.27 -26.83 9.30
CA VAL A 746 -33.99 -27.05 10.56
C VAL A 746 -34.97 -28.22 10.40
N CYS A 747 -35.50 -28.75 11.51
CA CYS A 747 -36.38 -29.93 11.48
C CYS A 747 -37.58 -29.82 10.50
N ALA A 748 -38.03 -28.61 10.22
CA ALA A 748 -39.11 -28.32 9.28
C ALA A 748 -38.67 -27.27 8.23
N GLY A 749 -37.70 -27.62 7.39
CA GLY A 749 -37.27 -26.79 6.26
C GLY A 749 -36.01 -25.99 6.55
N PHE A 750 -36.10 -24.66 6.46
CA PHE A 750 -34.95 -23.76 6.58
C PHE A 750 -35.24 -22.63 7.57
N GLY A 751 -34.20 -22.17 8.25
CA GLY A 751 -34.26 -21.00 9.13
C GLY A 751 -33.07 -20.07 8.95
N ASP A 752 -33.12 -18.91 9.60
CA ASP A 752 -32.09 -17.88 9.46
C ASP A 752 -30.74 -18.27 10.07
N GLN A 753 -29.65 -17.94 9.37
CA GLN A 753 -28.26 -18.14 9.82
C GLN A 753 -27.56 -16.81 10.13
N LEU A 754 -27.45 -16.49 11.42
CA LEU A 754 -26.74 -15.29 11.90
C LEU A 754 -25.26 -15.54 12.18
N GLN A 755 -24.88 -16.80 12.45
CA GLN A 755 -23.51 -17.13 12.79
C GLN A 755 -22.60 -16.94 11.59
N CYS A 756 -21.59 -16.09 11.79
CA CYS A 756 -20.52 -15.87 10.82
C CYS A 756 -19.30 -16.68 11.24
N GLU A 757 -18.51 -17.09 10.26
CA GLU A 757 -17.28 -17.85 10.50
C GLU A 757 -16.19 -17.28 9.59
N SER A 758 -14.94 -17.32 10.06
CA SER A 758 -13.78 -16.96 9.28
C SER A 758 -12.87 -18.16 9.06
N TYR A 759 -12.34 -18.32 7.86
CA TYR A 759 -11.47 -19.42 7.48
C TYR A 759 -10.05 -18.92 7.23
N ASP A 760 -9.10 -19.64 7.82
CA ASP A 760 -7.67 -19.46 7.63
C ASP A 760 -7.13 -20.52 6.64
N PRO A 761 -6.75 -20.13 5.41
CA PRO A 761 -6.23 -21.08 4.43
C PRO A 761 -4.86 -21.65 4.83
N VAL A 762 -4.07 -20.95 5.63
CA VAL A 762 -2.73 -21.41 6.04
C VAL A 762 -2.83 -22.57 7.02
N HIS A 763 -3.72 -22.45 8.00
CA HIS A 763 -3.90 -23.44 9.06
C HIS A 763 -5.04 -24.45 8.79
N ASP A 764 -5.73 -24.32 7.66
CA ASP A 764 -6.94 -25.09 7.31
C ASP A 764 -7.95 -25.16 8.48
N SER A 765 -8.29 -24.00 9.04
CA SER A 765 -9.13 -23.94 10.24
C SER A 765 -10.18 -22.84 10.17
N TRP A 766 -11.32 -23.12 10.78
CA TRP A 766 -12.42 -22.17 10.95
C TRP A 766 -12.38 -21.56 12.36
N ALA A 767 -12.70 -20.28 12.45
CA ALA A 767 -12.85 -19.54 13.69
C ALA A 767 -14.19 -18.82 13.74
N SER A 768 -14.77 -18.71 14.93
CA SER A 768 -15.99 -17.92 15.16
C SER A 768 -15.76 -16.45 14.78
N PHE A 769 -16.73 -15.86 14.11
CA PHE A 769 -16.74 -14.45 13.72
C PHE A 769 -17.99 -13.77 14.31
N PRO A 770 -17.94 -12.47 14.66
CA PRO A 770 -19.11 -11.78 15.22
C PRO A 770 -20.37 -12.02 14.38
N PRO A 771 -21.50 -12.44 15.00
CA PRO A 771 -22.71 -12.79 14.26
C PRO A 771 -23.34 -11.53 13.65
N LEU A 772 -24.07 -11.72 12.55
CA LEU A 772 -24.82 -10.62 11.93
C LEU A 772 -25.87 -10.08 12.90
N PRO A 773 -26.07 -8.75 12.99
CA PRO A 773 -27.08 -8.16 13.86
C PRO A 773 -28.52 -8.54 13.49
N GLN A 774 -28.76 -8.88 12.22
CA GLN A 774 -30.06 -9.28 11.68
C GLN A 774 -29.90 -10.35 10.60
N PRO A 775 -30.96 -11.12 10.30
CA PRO A 775 -30.94 -12.10 9.23
C PRO A 775 -30.80 -11.44 7.86
N HIS A 776 -30.02 -12.11 7.01
CA HIS A 776 -29.69 -11.71 5.65
C HIS A 776 -29.64 -12.97 4.77
N LEU A 777 -30.77 -13.34 4.16
CA LEU A 777 -30.86 -14.38 3.13
C LEU A 777 -30.61 -13.78 1.75
N SER A 778 -29.73 -14.40 0.98
CA SER A 778 -29.28 -13.93 -0.35
C SER A 778 -28.93 -12.44 -0.35
N PRO A 779 -28.11 -11.95 0.60
CA PRO A 779 -27.80 -10.52 0.68
C PRO A 779 -26.84 -10.10 -0.42
N ALA A 780 -26.86 -8.82 -0.73
CA ALA A 780 -25.73 -8.17 -1.40
C ALA A 780 -24.54 -8.12 -0.43
N ALA A 781 -23.33 -8.33 -0.94
CA ALA A 781 -22.14 -8.10 -0.15
C ALA A 781 -20.96 -7.63 -0.99
N ALA A 782 -20.10 -6.81 -0.40
CA ALA A 782 -18.89 -6.32 -1.03
C ALA A 782 -17.83 -5.96 0.01
N THR A 783 -16.57 -6.01 -0.41
CA THR A 783 -15.42 -5.50 0.35
C THR A 783 -15.06 -4.12 -0.19
N LEU A 784 -15.02 -3.10 0.67
CA LEU A 784 -14.62 -1.74 0.30
C LEU A 784 -13.69 -1.20 1.38
N ASP A 785 -12.53 -0.68 0.98
CA ASP A 785 -11.51 -0.11 1.87
C ASP A 785 -11.12 -1.02 3.06
N GLY A 786 -11.04 -2.33 2.83
CA GLY A 786 -10.70 -3.31 3.87
C GLY A 786 -11.83 -3.67 4.84
N HIS A 787 -13.02 -3.13 4.63
CA HIS A 787 -14.21 -3.39 5.44
C HIS A 787 -15.21 -4.27 4.71
N LEU A 788 -16.03 -5.01 5.47
CA LEU A 788 -17.07 -5.88 4.91
C LEU A 788 -18.42 -5.18 4.96
N TYR A 789 -19.15 -5.20 3.85
CA TYR A 789 -20.51 -4.68 3.77
C TYR A 789 -21.46 -5.81 3.41
N VAL A 790 -22.54 -5.96 4.19
CA VAL A 790 -23.66 -6.89 3.95
C VAL A 790 -24.94 -6.07 3.93
N LEU A 791 -25.69 -6.17 2.84
CA LEU A 791 -26.81 -5.27 2.55
C LEU A 791 -28.02 -6.07 2.04
N GLY A 792 -29.22 -5.67 2.48
CA GLY A 792 -30.45 -6.19 1.90
C GLY A 792 -30.73 -7.66 2.20
N GLY A 793 -31.49 -8.31 1.32
CA GLY A 793 -31.91 -9.69 1.51
C GLY A 793 -33.19 -9.80 2.33
N SER A 794 -33.57 -11.04 2.63
CA SER A 794 -34.79 -11.36 3.39
C SER A 794 -34.49 -12.18 4.64
N SER A 795 -35.52 -12.44 5.44
CA SER A 795 -35.47 -13.35 6.60
C SER A 795 -36.33 -14.56 6.30
N ALA A 796 -35.76 -15.76 6.40
CA ALA A 796 -36.49 -17.01 6.25
C ALA A 796 -37.57 -17.17 7.33
N ASP A 797 -37.28 -16.71 8.56
CA ASP A 797 -38.19 -16.89 9.70
C ASP A 797 -39.38 -15.91 9.64
N SER A 798 -39.18 -14.71 9.09
CA SER A 798 -40.21 -13.66 9.07
C SER A 798 -40.75 -13.29 7.69
N ALA A 799 -40.16 -13.82 6.60
CA ALA A 799 -40.47 -13.49 5.21
C ALA A 799 -40.48 -11.97 4.93
N ARG A 800 -39.59 -11.23 5.59
CA ARG A 800 -39.47 -9.77 5.44
C ARG A 800 -38.14 -9.38 4.81
N ASP A 801 -38.24 -8.50 3.83
CA ASP A 801 -37.10 -7.86 3.20
C ASP A 801 -36.51 -6.78 4.13
N THR A 802 -35.19 -6.70 4.19
CA THR A 802 -34.49 -5.67 4.96
C THR A 802 -33.87 -4.63 4.04
N ALA A 803 -33.91 -3.37 4.43
CA ALA A 803 -33.17 -2.30 3.75
C ALA A 803 -31.80 -2.06 4.40
N TRP A 804 -31.45 -2.76 5.47
CA TRP A 804 -30.31 -2.38 6.29
C TRP A 804 -28.96 -2.69 5.65
N VAL A 805 -28.02 -1.80 5.91
CA VAL A 805 -26.61 -1.91 5.54
C VAL A 805 -25.79 -2.14 6.80
N HIS A 806 -25.24 -3.34 6.92
CA HIS A 806 -24.31 -3.70 7.98
C HIS A 806 -22.89 -3.67 7.47
N HIS A 807 -22.02 -3.07 8.28
CA HIS A 807 -20.62 -2.88 8.02
C HIS A 807 -19.83 -3.50 9.16
N TYR A 808 -18.86 -4.36 8.84
CA TYR A 808 -17.95 -4.88 9.84
C TYR A 808 -16.69 -4.02 9.90
N ASP A 809 -16.41 -3.48 11.08
CA ASP A 809 -15.14 -2.83 11.39
C ASP A 809 -14.15 -3.86 11.95
N PRO A 810 -13.05 -4.17 11.23
CA PRO A 810 -12.06 -5.14 11.70
C PRO A 810 -11.25 -4.64 12.91
N GLN A 811 -11.13 -3.33 13.11
CA GLN A 811 -10.44 -2.75 14.27
C GLN A 811 -11.32 -2.86 15.52
N ALA A 812 -12.59 -2.47 15.41
CA ALA A 812 -13.55 -2.56 16.50
C ALA A 812 -14.09 -3.98 16.75
N LYS A 813 -13.89 -4.88 15.77
CA LYS A 813 -14.38 -6.27 15.75
C LYS A 813 -15.89 -6.37 15.97
N CYS A 814 -16.66 -5.42 15.45
CA CYS A 814 -18.11 -5.38 15.61
C CYS A 814 -18.81 -5.03 14.29
N TRP A 815 -20.09 -5.41 14.24
CA TRP A 815 -20.98 -5.00 13.17
C TRP A 815 -21.67 -3.68 13.53
N ASP A 816 -21.53 -2.71 12.63
CA ASP A 816 -22.15 -1.41 12.68
C ASP A 816 -23.30 -1.31 11.66
N LYS A 817 -24.36 -0.61 12.05
CA LYS A 817 -25.48 -0.30 11.15
C LYS A 817 -25.28 1.09 10.54
N LEU A 818 -24.96 1.15 9.25
CA LEU A 818 -24.60 2.40 8.57
C LEU A 818 -25.78 3.20 8.01
N GLY A 819 -26.93 2.56 7.86
CA GLY A 819 -28.12 3.19 7.28
C GLY A 819 -28.92 2.20 6.46
N ALA A 820 -29.85 2.73 5.68
CA ALA A 820 -30.73 1.95 4.80
C ALA A 820 -30.38 2.14 3.32
N MET A 821 -30.63 1.12 2.52
CA MET A 821 -30.73 1.15 1.07
C MET A 821 -31.96 1.95 0.62
N PRO A 822 -32.05 2.35 -0.67
CA PRO A 822 -33.20 3.10 -1.18
C PRO A 822 -34.55 2.39 -0.97
N ARG A 823 -34.55 1.06 -1.11
CA ARG A 823 -35.68 0.16 -0.84
C ARG A 823 -35.17 -1.15 -0.24
N PRO A 824 -36.01 -1.93 0.47
CA PRO A 824 -35.63 -3.24 1.00
C PRO A 824 -35.57 -4.27 -0.14
N TYR A 825 -34.47 -4.26 -0.88
CA TYR A 825 -34.26 -5.20 -1.97
C TYR A 825 -33.82 -6.58 -1.43
N ALA A 826 -34.38 -7.64 -2.00
CA ALA A 826 -33.92 -9.02 -1.88
C ALA A 826 -33.21 -9.45 -3.18
N ASP A 827 -32.45 -10.55 -3.10
CA ASP A 827 -31.78 -11.20 -4.24
C ASP A 827 -30.99 -10.24 -5.16
N LEU A 828 -30.45 -9.16 -4.58
CA LEU A 828 -29.62 -8.16 -5.25
C LEU A 828 -28.13 -8.53 -5.17
N ALA A 829 -27.32 -7.86 -6.00
CA ALA A 829 -25.87 -8.01 -5.97
C ALA A 829 -25.19 -6.68 -5.62
N ALA A 830 -24.01 -6.74 -5.00
CA ALA A 830 -23.20 -5.57 -4.71
C ALA A 830 -21.74 -5.76 -5.13
N CYS A 831 -21.06 -4.65 -5.43
CA CYS A 831 -19.64 -4.63 -5.76
C CYS A 831 -18.99 -3.29 -5.44
N ALA A 832 -17.67 -3.25 -5.40
CA ALA A 832 -16.88 -2.03 -5.35
C ALA A 832 -16.46 -1.66 -6.78
N LEU A 833 -16.81 -0.44 -7.23
CA LEU A 833 -16.51 0.06 -8.58
C LEU A 833 -15.88 1.44 -8.53
N GLN A 834 -14.87 1.67 -9.37
CA GLN A 834 -14.32 3.01 -9.56
C GLN A 834 -15.15 3.77 -10.59
N LEU A 835 -15.88 4.79 -10.12
CA LEU A 835 -16.71 5.64 -10.98
C LEU A 835 -15.99 6.93 -11.39
N PRO A 836 -16.30 7.50 -12.58
CA PRO A 836 -16.02 8.88 -12.97
C PRO A 836 -16.39 9.92 -11.90
N ALA A 837 -15.67 11.05 -11.81
CA ALA A 837 -15.92 12.03 -10.74
C ALA A 837 -17.17 12.85 -11.05
N SER A 838 -17.49 12.97 -12.33
CA SER A 838 -18.72 13.56 -12.84
C SER A 838 -19.98 12.89 -12.28
N LEU A 839 -19.90 11.59 -11.95
CA LEU A 839 -21.01 10.87 -11.32
C LEU A 839 -21.06 11.08 -9.81
N LYS A 840 -19.97 11.53 -9.17
CA LYS A 840 -19.86 11.71 -7.71
C LYS A 840 -20.22 13.12 -7.24
N SER A 841 -20.04 14.14 -8.10
CA SER A 841 -20.29 15.57 -7.83
C SER A 841 -21.73 15.91 -7.46
#